data_AF-A0A947CFW0-F1
#
_entry.id   AF-A0A947CFW0-F1
#
_cell.length_a   1.000
_cell.length_b   1.000
_cell.length_c   1.000
_cell.angle_alpha   90.00
_cell.angle_beta   90.00
_cell.angle_gamma   90.00
#
_symmetry.space_group_name_H-M   'P 1'
#
loop_
_entity.id
_entity.type
_entity.pdbx_description
1 polymer ?
#
loop_
_entity_poly.entity_id
_entity_poly.type
_entity_poly.pdbx_seq_one_letter_code
_entity_poly.pdbx_strand_id
1 'polypeptide(L)'
;MTAVGWIEARACPGLACVCAVFVLAVGLVADGTRADDFTTSWSDVDRHWPGAEWFANRWHDWRLRDGRLECIESRENRPVRTVHRLTHAVTTRGTLELRVRLGRLTPDDMGPGWGGVLVGVGGEHVDYRLSALTHHQPGEDGGLLAVIDERGHVTLRDFSRDSGSRAQWSVRGPVDPARVPELADLTRTGPGYGAGGPRPVDLHLSADVDPGGCRITLTATEADGDTLISRVEAADIEPRFLDGNVALVSHGGGGHWFGPVACAGSALRGHPERRFGPVLFTLYTTSAGTLSLTAQLAPLGRDDPSEVHLDFGAASGGWRRIATTRRHELSHTATFRVDSPRSDGPTPFRVMLEGDATGYQGVLQAEPPGDRPLTVAALTCQKVYTGGLRWNHDAIWFPHAEIVTAVAHHDPDLLYFSGDQIYEGDLTPAVRRPESDAILDYLYKWTRWGWSFGSLTRRLPTVCIPDDHDVYHGNLWGAGGRAARAEPGLTAQDSGGYVMPPAFVNVVHRTQTSHLPAPVDPAPIAQGISVYFTQMTYGGVSFAILGDRMFKSSASVMVPAGQVVNGWFQNADFDPATDADVVGAELLGPRQERFLDHWASDWSGGVWMKVALSQTLFTNLATIPAAAKSGSVLGSLPAPQPDVYPRPMKLAADTDSNGWPRSARDRAVRALRRALAFHISGDQHLGAVVQYGLDDHRDGPFAFSTPAIANTWPRRWFPPAPGDRRAPGAPEYTGDFRDGFGNRMTVVAVANPVKTGRHPTRLYDRVPGYGIVRLDPATRTVTLECWPRWVDPADRDARQFAGWPITIPQTAADGRVAVGLLPRIHVTDMEDPVVQVVHEPTGEILYTLRVAGRSFAAWVYEDAPHTVRIGEPGTARLRSISGLRPRLPSRDR
;
A
#
# COMPACT_ATOMS: atom_id res chain seq x y z
N MET A 1 -43.79 -28.88 39.24
CA MET A 1 -45.27 -28.74 39.18
C MET A 1 -45.61 -27.82 38.01
N THR A 2 -46.35 -28.36 37.02
CA THR A 2 -47.19 -27.71 35.97
C THR A 2 -46.56 -26.54 35.19
N ALA A 3 -46.05 -26.67 33.95
CA ALA A 3 -46.64 -27.15 32.68
C ALA A 3 -47.92 -26.43 32.25
N VAL A 4 -47.84 -25.63 31.16
CA VAL A 4 -48.89 -25.48 30.14
C VAL A 4 -48.19 -25.13 28.82
N GLY A 5 -48.57 -25.83 27.73
CA GLY A 5 -48.07 -25.58 26.39
C GLY A 5 -49.18 -25.24 25.39
N TRP A 6 -48.69 -24.94 24.17
CA TRP A 6 -49.31 -25.08 22.85
C TRP A 6 -50.61 -24.30 22.53
N ILE A 7 -50.59 -23.47 21.48
CA ILE A 7 -51.13 -23.76 20.11
C ILE A 7 -51.20 -22.47 19.23
N GLU A 8 -50.71 -22.62 17.99
CA GLU A 8 -51.01 -21.96 16.69
C GLU A 8 -50.80 -20.46 16.40
N ALA A 9 -50.05 -20.19 15.32
CA ALA A 9 -50.54 -19.41 14.17
C ALA A 9 -49.74 -19.66 12.86
N ARG A 10 -50.40 -20.37 11.94
CA ARG A 10 -50.45 -20.27 10.45
C ARG A 10 -49.28 -19.71 9.61
N ALA A 11 -48.84 -20.54 8.66
CA ALA A 11 -48.07 -20.24 7.44
C ALA A 11 -48.87 -19.38 6.42
N CYS A 12 -48.26 -18.52 5.59
CA CYS A 12 -47.63 -18.78 4.28
C CYS A 12 -47.17 -17.42 3.65
N PRO A 13 -46.43 -17.34 2.53
CA PRO A 13 -45.13 -17.94 2.20
C PRO A 13 -44.14 -16.95 1.50
N GLY A 14 -42.86 -17.34 1.35
CA GLY A 14 -42.04 -16.94 0.20
C GLY A 14 -40.90 -15.94 0.43
N LEU A 15 -39.68 -16.46 0.65
CA LEU A 15 -38.52 -16.24 -0.23
C LEU A 15 -37.40 -17.17 0.28
N ALA A 16 -37.19 -18.28 -0.42
CA ALA A 16 -36.07 -19.16 -0.16
C ALA A 16 -34.79 -18.53 -0.76
N CYS A 17 -33.87 -18.08 0.09
CA CYS A 17 -32.51 -17.79 -0.31
C CYS A 17 -31.86 -19.08 -0.82
N VAL A 18 -31.51 -19.11 -2.10
CA VAL A 18 -30.61 -20.12 -2.67
C VAL A 18 -29.19 -19.78 -2.19
N CYS A 19 -28.80 -20.35 -1.06
CA CYS A 19 -27.39 -20.48 -0.70
C CYS A 19 -26.79 -21.58 -1.59
N ALA A 20 -26.12 -21.19 -2.67
CA ALA A 20 -25.31 -22.10 -3.45
C ALA A 20 -24.05 -22.49 -2.64
N VAL A 21 -24.19 -23.54 -1.83
CA VAL A 21 -23.07 -24.23 -1.21
C VAL A 21 -22.36 -25.02 -2.31
N PHE A 22 -21.18 -24.56 -2.73
CA PHE A 22 -20.25 -25.39 -3.49
C PHE A 22 -19.72 -26.48 -2.57
N VAL A 23 -20.40 -27.63 -2.54
CA VAL A 23 -19.88 -28.87 -1.96
C VAL A 23 -18.83 -29.40 -2.95
N LEU A 24 -17.55 -29.18 -2.66
CA LEU A 24 -16.47 -29.96 -3.26
C LEU A 24 -16.61 -31.39 -2.75
N ALA A 25 -17.09 -32.30 -3.59
CA ALA A 25 -17.01 -33.72 -3.34
C ALA A 25 -15.54 -34.15 -3.45
N VAL A 26 -14.86 -34.26 -2.31
CA VAL A 26 -13.55 -34.92 -2.21
C VAL A 26 -13.78 -36.42 -2.36
N GLY A 27 -13.57 -36.91 -3.58
CA GLY A 27 -13.39 -38.35 -3.80
C GLY A 27 -12.06 -38.77 -3.19
N LEU A 28 -12.10 -39.56 -2.13
CA LEU A 28 -10.97 -40.33 -1.62
C LEU A 28 -10.57 -41.37 -2.68
N VAL A 29 -9.70 -40.96 -3.59
CA VAL A 29 -8.83 -41.87 -4.33
C VAL A 29 -7.54 -41.94 -3.53
N ALA A 30 -7.16 -43.14 -3.11
CA ALA A 30 -5.84 -43.39 -2.53
C ALA A 30 -4.79 -43.14 -3.64
N ASP A 31 -4.24 -41.93 -3.66
CA ASP A 31 -3.18 -41.55 -4.59
C ASP A 31 -1.89 -42.24 -4.17
N GLY A 32 -1.41 -43.15 -5.01
CA GLY A 32 -0.01 -43.54 -5.01
C GLY A 32 0.81 -42.30 -5.36
N THR A 33 1.70 -41.90 -4.45
CA THR A 33 2.60 -40.75 -4.55
C THR A 33 3.28 -40.67 -5.91
N ARG A 34 2.73 -39.87 -6.82
CA ARG A 34 3.44 -39.40 -8.01
C ARG A 34 4.36 -38.27 -7.53
N ALA A 35 5.65 -38.38 -7.78
CA ALA A 35 6.60 -37.36 -7.38
C ALA A 35 6.29 -36.04 -8.13
N ASP A 36 6.29 -34.91 -7.42
CA ASP A 36 6.02 -33.56 -7.95
C ASP A 36 7.26 -33.00 -8.69
N ASP A 37 7.88 -33.83 -9.52
CA ASP A 37 9.13 -33.51 -10.21
C ASP A 37 8.94 -32.31 -11.16
N PHE A 38 9.98 -31.47 -11.29
CA PHE A 38 9.98 -30.37 -12.25
C PHE A 38 11.27 -30.28 -13.06
N THR A 39 11.14 -29.70 -14.25
CA THR A 39 12.28 -29.23 -15.05
C THR A 39 11.97 -27.82 -15.54
N THR A 40 12.94 -26.92 -15.44
CA THR A 40 12.90 -25.57 -16.00
C THR A 40 13.96 -25.46 -17.09
N SER A 41 13.51 -25.09 -18.29
CA SER A 41 14.34 -24.57 -19.36
C SER A 41 14.05 -23.09 -19.52
N TRP A 42 15.09 -22.29 -19.73
CA TRP A 42 14.93 -20.85 -19.87
C TRP A 42 14.52 -20.47 -21.30
N SER A 43 13.73 -19.41 -21.41
CA SER A 43 13.38 -18.82 -22.69
C SER A 43 14.59 -18.11 -23.30
N ASP A 44 14.67 -18.09 -24.64
CA ASP A 44 15.68 -17.33 -25.39
C ASP A 44 15.35 -15.83 -25.49
N VAL A 45 14.22 -15.37 -24.92
CA VAL A 45 13.82 -13.96 -24.93
C VAL A 45 14.68 -13.15 -23.93
N ASP A 46 15.18 -11.99 -24.37
CA ASP A 46 15.88 -11.04 -23.49
C ASP A 46 14.90 -10.26 -22.61
N ARG A 47 14.89 -10.56 -21.31
CA ARG A 47 14.03 -9.88 -20.31
C ARG A 47 14.49 -10.11 -18.87
N HIS A 48 14.01 -9.26 -17.95
CA HIS A 48 14.33 -9.37 -16.52
C HIS A 48 13.48 -10.39 -15.75
N TRP A 49 12.26 -10.68 -16.21
CA TRP A 49 11.36 -11.61 -15.52
C TRP A 49 11.65 -13.08 -15.89
N PRO A 50 12.02 -13.95 -14.93
CA PRO A 50 12.37 -15.34 -15.23
C PRO A 50 11.18 -16.21 -15.65
N GLY A 51 9.95 -15.82 -15.28
CA GLY A 51 8.71 -16.54 -15.58
C GLY A 51 7.85 -16.78 -14.33
N ALA A 52 6.62 -17.24 -14.54
CA ALA A 52 5.59 -17.28 -13.48
C ALA A 52 5.87 -18.25 -12.33
N GLU A 53 6.79 -19.19 -12.50
CA GLU A 53 7.16 -20.16 -11.47
C GLU A 53 8.36 -19.70 -10.64
N TRP A 54 8.96 -18.56 -10.96
CA TRP A 54 10.21 -18.08 -10.40
C TRP A 54 10.11 -16.63 -9.94
N PHE A 55 10.72 -16.30 -8.80
CA PHE A 55 10.79 -14.94 -8.27
C PHE A 55 12.23 -14.50 -8.09
N ALA A 56 12.67 -13.56 -8.93
CA ALA A 56 14.00 -12.97 -8.85
C ALA A 56 14.03 -11.81 -7.84
N ASN A 57 14.92 -11.89 -6.84
CA ASN A 57 15.13 -10.78 -5.92
C ASN A 57 15.94 -9.67 -6.60
N ARG A 58 15.32 -8.48 -6.72
CA ARG A 58 15.78 -7.30 -7.48
C ARG A 58 15.89 -7.57 -8.98
N TRP A 59 14.86 -7.20 -9.74
CA TRP A 59 14.76 -7.54 -11.16
C TRP A 59 15.89 -6.99 -12.04
N HIS A 60 16.43 -5.82 -11.74
CA HIS A 60 17.57 -5.26 -12.47
C HIS A 60 18.90 -6.01 -12.21
N ASP A 61 18.95 -6.97 -11.27
CA ASP A 61 20.13 -7.80 -11.02
C ASP A 61 20.14 -9.09 -11.89
N TRP A 62 19.05 -9.39 -12.62
CA TRP A 62 18.84 -10.63 -13.36
C TRP A 62 18.36 -10.39 -14.79
N ARG A 63 18.71 -11.29 -15.72
CA ARG A 63 18.11 -11.33 -17.07
C ARG A 63 18.09 -12.73 -17.65
N LEU A 64 17.13 -13.01 -18.51
CA LEU A 64 17.16 -14.13 -19.44
C LEU A 64 17.94 -13.70 -20.68
N ARG A 65 18.85 -14.55 -21.15
CA ARG A 65 19.64 -14.31 -22.37
C ARG A 65 20.21 -15.63 -22.88
N ASP A 66 20.11 -15.87 -24.19
CA ASP A 66 20.72 -17.03 -24.86
C ASP A 66 20.41 -18.38 -24.18
N GLY A 67 19.14 -18.58 -23.78
CA GLY A 67 18.65 -19.79 -23.12
C GLY A 67 19.16 -19.98 -21.69
N ARG A 68 19.64 -18.90 -21.05
CA ARG A 68 20.19 -18.90 -19.68
C ARG A 68 19.54 -17.81 -18.83
N LEU A 69 19.54 -18.05 -17.53
CA LEU A 69 19.28 -17.02 -16.55
C LEU A 69 20.62 -16.48 -16.02
N GLU A 70 20.89 -15.19 -16.21
CA GLU A 70 22.13 -14.53 -15.84
C GLU A 70 21.92 -13.60 -14.64
N CYS A 71 22.78 -13.70 -13.63
CA CYS A 71 22.91 -12.70 -12.57
C CYS A 71 24.04 -11.73 -12.93
N ILE A 72 23.70 -10.48 -13.18
CA ILE A 72 24.64 -9.43 -13.60
C ILE A 72 25.17 -8.60 -12.43
N GLU A 73 24.64 -8.79 -11.23
CA GLU A 73 25.13 -8.16 -10.00
C GLU A 73 26.17 -9.05 -9.31
N SER A 74 27.39 -8.53 -9.18
CA SER A 74 28.53 -9.24 -8.60
C SER A 74 29.27 -8.44 -7.53
N ARG A 75 28.81 -7.23 -7.18
CA ARG A 75 29.52 -6.36 -6.23
C ARG A 75 29.49 -6.94 -4.82
N GLU A 76 30.60 -6.79 -4.11
CA GLU A 76 30.77 -7.27 -2.73
C GLU A 76 29.70 -6.73 -1.76
N ASN A 77 29.24 -5.50 -1.96
CA ASN A 77 28.18 -4.88 -1.14
C ASN A 77 26.76 -5.28 -1.55
N ARG A 78 26.62 -6.10 -2.59
CA ARG A 78 25.37 -6.71 -3.09
C ARG A 78 25.52 -8.25 -3.18
N PRO A 79 25.96 -8.92 -2.11
CA PRO A 79 26.19 -10.35 -2.07
C PRO A 79 24.88 -11.16 -2.22
N VAL A 80 25.01 -12.46 -2.47
CA VAL A 80 23.95 -13.50 -2.38
C VAL A 80 22.63 -13.07 -3.04
N ARG A 81 22.62 -12.97 -4.36
CA ARG A 81 21.40 -12.77 -5.15
C ARG A 81 20.70 -14.11 -5.33
N THR A 82 19.36 -14.11 -5.25
CA THR A 82 18.56 -15.33 -5.34
C THR A 82 17.42 -15.23 -6.34
N VAL A 83 17.08 -16.37 -6.95
CA VAL A 83 15.86 -16.56 -7.76
C VAL A 83 15.14 -17.79 -7.23
N HIS A 84 13.99 -17.58 -6.58
CA HIS A 84 13.25 -18.61 -5.85
C HIS A 84 12.22 -19.31 -6.72
N ARG A 85 12.12 -20.63 -6.59
CA ARG A 85 11.03 -21.44 -7.15
C ARG A 85 9.78 -21.23 -6.30
N LEU A 86 8.70 -20.77 -6.91
CA LEU A 86 7.44 -20.49 -6.21
C LEU A 86 6.53 -21.71 -6.11
N THR A 87 6.52 -22.54 -7.14
CA THR A 87 5.54 -23.62 -7.29
C THR A 87 5.97 -24.92 -6.64
N HIS A 88 7.10 -24.95 -5.92
CA HIS A 88 7.59 -26.16 -5.26
C HIS A 88 8.26 -25.83 -3.93
N ALA A 89 8.12 -26.72 -2.97
CA ALA A 89 8.84 -26.69 -1.69
C ALA A 89 9.33 -28.10 -1.34
N VAL A 90 10.41 -28.18 -0.56
CA VAL A 90 10.97 -29.42 -0.05
C VAL A 90 10.45 -29.65 1.36
N THR A 91 10.17 -30.90 1.72
CA THR A 91 9.66 -31.31 3.04
C THR A 91 10.73 -32.07 3.83
N THR A 92 10.50 -32.26 5.13
CA THR A 92 11.43 -32.95 6.04
C THR A 92 11.41 -34.48 5.92
N ARG A 93 10.93 -35.05 4.81
CA ARG A 93 10.90 -36.52 4.61
C ARG A 93 10.98 -36.92 3.13
N GLY A 94 11.81 -37.90 2.83
CA GLY A 94 11.93 -38.52 1.51
C GLY A 94 13.24 -38.20 0.82
N THR A 95 13.31 -38.43 -0.49
CA THR A 95 14.51 -38.16 -1.30
C THR A 95 14.37 -36.86 -2.09
N LEU A 96 15.50 -36.19 -2.31
CA LEU A 96 15.61 -34.98 -3.15
C LEU A 96 16.78 -35.13 -4.10
N GLU A 97 16.55 -34.86 -5.37
CA GLU A 97 17.53 -34.88 -6.45
C GLU A 97 17.43 -33.58 -7.24
N LEU A 98 18.32 -32.62 -6.98
CA LEU A 98 18.34 -31.32 -7.65
C LEU A 98 19.59 -31.20 -8.53
N ARG A 99 19.38 -30.90 -9.82
CA ARG A 99 20.43 -30.68 -10.81
C ARG A 99 20.31 -29.28 -11.41
N VAL A 100 21.43 -28.58 -11.52
CA VAL A 100 21.50 -27.30 -12.24
C VAL A 100 22.82 -27.18 -12.97
N ARG A 101 22.76 -26.79 -14.24
CA ARG A 101 23.94 -26.36 -14.98
C ARG A 101 24.26 -24.91 -14.67
N LEU A 102 25.51 -24.59 -14.35
CA LEU A 102 25.91 -23.20 -14.11
C LEU A 102 27.35 -22.92 -14.55
N GLY A 103 27.67 -21.63 -14.65
CA GLY A 103 29.03 -21.15 -14.85
C GLY A 103 29.18 -19.69 -14.46
N ARG A 104 30.41 -19.19 -14.46
CA ARG A 104 30.68 -17.75 -14.27
C ARG A 104 30.21 -16.98 -15.50
N LEU A 105 29.61 -15.82 -15.25
CA LEU A 105 29.22 -14.88 -16.30
C LEU A 105 30.44 -14.19 -16.90
N THR A 106 31.45 -13.90 -16.07
CA THR A 106 32.77 -13.42 -16.51
C THR A 106 33.85 -14.41 -16.05
N PRO A 107 34.17 -15.44 -16.85
CA PRO A 107 35.10 -16.51 -16.46
C PRO A 107 36.51 -16.03 -16.10
N ASP A 108 36.94 -14.90 -16.68
CA ASP A 108 38.26 -14.31 -16.42
C ASP A 108 38.33 -13.55 -15.09
N ASP A 109 37.19 -13.21 -14.47
CA ASP A 109 37.17 -12.65 -13.12
C ASP A 109 37.43 -13.78 -12.13
N MET A 110 38.65 -13.82 -11.58
CA MET A 110 39.07 -14.78 -10.56
C MET A 110 38.75 -14.32 -9.13
N GLY A 111 37.93 -13.28 -8.97
CA GLY A 111 37.47 -12.81 -7.67
C GLY A 111 36.72 -13.88 -6.88
N PRO A 112 36.71 -13.77 -5.54
CA PRO A 112 35.98 -14.70 -4.68
C PRO A 112 34.49 -14.65 -5.00
N GLY A 113 33.86 -15.81 -5.04
CA GLY A 113 32.45 -15.91 -5.39
C GLY A 113 31.90 -17.33 -5.30
N TRP A 114 30.59 -17.44 -5.13
CA TRP A 114 29.85 -18.70 -5.07
C TRP A 114 28.69 -18.72 -6.04
N GLY A 115 28.50 -19.85 -6.72
CA GLY A 115 27.33 -20.14 -7.53
C GLY A 115 26.71 -21.47 -7.10
N GLY A 116 25.39 -21.59 -7.13
CA GLY A 116 24.72 -22.86 -6.80
C GLY A 116 23.27 -22.67 -6.41
N VAL A 117 22.85 -23.39 -5.35
CA VAL A 117 21.46 -23.37 -4.86
C VAL A 117 21.36 -23.07 -3.38
N LEU A 118 20.21 -22.52 -2.99
CA LEU A 118 19.76 -22.35 -1.61
C LEU A 118 18.53 -23.24 -1.44
N VAL A 119 18.51 -24.09 -0.42
CA VAL A 119 17.42 -25.02 -0.14
C VAL A 119 16.94 -24.86 1.30
N GLY A 120 15.70 -25.25 1.57
CA GLY A 120 15.13 -25.22 2.92
C GLY A 120 14.91 -23.81 3.47
N VAL A 121 14.44 -22.88 2.64
CA VAL A 121 14.16 -21.50 3.07
C VAL A 121 12.75 -21.38 3.63
N GLY A 122 12.62 -20.86 4.84
CA GLY A 122 11.34 -20.53 5.48
C GLY A 122 10.66 -21.69 6.23
N GLY A 123 10.79 -22.94 5.79
CA GLY A 123 9.98 -24.05 6.30
C GLY A 123 8.47 -23.89 6.05
N GLU A 124 7.66 -24.81 6.59
CA GLU A 124 6.19 -24.78 6.45
C GLU A 124 5.54 -23.61 7.23
N HIS A 125 6.18 -23.12 8.30
CA HIS A 125 5.61 -22.08 9.17
C HIS A 125 5.73 -20.65 8.62
N VAL A 126 6.49 -20.44 7.54
CA VAL A 126 6.69 -19.12 6.92
C VAL A 126 5.90 -19.01 5.61
N ASP A 127 5.22 -17.88 5.40
CA ASP A 127 4.54 -17.61 4.13
C ASP A 127 5.53 -17.69 2.96
N TYR A 128 5.23 -18.52 1.96
CA TYR A 128 6.11 -18.78 0.82
C TYR A 128 6.54 -17.52 0.07
N ARG A 129 5.73 -16.46 0.09
CA ARG A 129 6.04 -15.17 -0.54
C ARG A 129 7.15 -14.48 0.22
N LEU A 130 7.13 -14.54 1.55
CA LEU A 130 8.20 -14.05 2.41
C LEU A 130 9.47 -14.87 2.17
N SER A 131 9.39 -16.20 2.17
CA SER A 131 10.52 -17.09 1.88
C SER A 131 11.17 -16.76 0.53
N ALA A 132 10.37 -16.39 -0.48
CA ALA A 132 10.87 -15.95 -1.79
C ALA A 132 11.67 -14.64 -1.76
N LEU A 133 11.62 -13.86 -0.66
CA LEU A 133 12.43 -12.65 -0.47
C LEU A 133 13.81 -12.93 0.12
N THR A 134 14.14 -14.16 0.54
CA THR A 134 15.42 -14.48 1.17
C THR A 134 16.60 -14.28 0.24
N HIS A 135 17.45 -13.31 0.56
CA HIS A 135 18.64 -12.96 -0.22
C HIS A 135 19.57 -12.02 0.57
N HIS A 136 20.75 -11.71 0.03
CA HIS A 136 21.70 -10.71 0.55
C HIS A 136 22.38 -11.08 1.86
N GLN A 137 21.67 -11.30 2.96
CA GLN A 137 22.25 -11.56 4.28
C GLN A 137 21.67 -12.84 4.91
N PRO A 138 22.47 -13.62 5.66
CA PRO A 138 21.95 -14.76 6.41
C PRO A 138 21.05 -14.28 7.55
N GLY A 139 20.16 -15.15 7.98
CA GLY A 139 19.25 -14.91 9.09
C GLY A 139 18.40 -16.14 9.33
N GLU A 140 17.82 -16.28 10.53
CA GLU A 140 16.93 -17.40 10.87
C GLU A 140 15.93 -17.69 9.74
N ASP A 141 15.66 -18.97 9.49
CA ASP A 141 14.88 -19.48 8.34
C ASP A 141 15.51 -19.19 6.95
N GLY A 142 16.80 -18.86 6.92
CA GLY A 142 17.56 -18.56 5.70
C GLY A 142 17.96 -19.78 4.85
N GLY A 143 17.93 -20.99 5.42
CA GLY A 143 18.20 -22.25 4.71
C GLY A 143 19.68 -22.66 4.61
N LEU A 144 19.95 -23.58 3.69
CA LEU A 144 21.26 -24.18 3.41
C LEU A 144 21.77 -23.79 2.01
N LEU A 145 22.96 -23.20 1.95
CA LEU A 145 23.67 -22.93 0.70
C LEU A 145 24.45 -24.16 0.26
N ALA A 146 24.18 -24.64 -0.95
CA ALA A 146 24.89 -25.70 -1.64
C ALA A 146 25.55 -25.12 -2.89
N VAL A 147 26.84 -24.77 -2.79
CA VAL A 147 27.50 -23.87 -3.75
C VAL A 147 28.92 -24.33 -4.14
N ILE A 148 29.36 -23.94 -5.33
CA ILE A 148 30.73 -24.08 -5.84
C ILE A 148 31.46 -22.72 -5.81
N ASP A 149 32.73 -22.71 -5.39
CA ASP A 149 33.56 -21.50 -5.28
C ASP A 149 34.42 -21.20 -6.53
N GLU A 150 35.26 -20.15 -6.47
CA GLU A 150 36.16 -19.75 -7.56
C GLU A 150 37.22 -20.81 -7.91
N ARG A 151 37.49 -21.74 -6.99
CA ARG A 151 38.47 -22.81 -7.13
C ARG A 151 37.83 -24.12 -7.58
N GLY A 152 36.51 -24.14 -7.73
CA GLY A 152 35.75 -25.30 -8.16
C GLY A 152 35.42 -26.25 -7.01
N HIS A 153 35.58 -25.83 -5.76
CA HIS A 153 35.22 -26.66 -4.64
C HIS A 153 33.77 -26.46 -4.23
N VAL A 154 33.05 -27.56 -4.05
CA VAL A 154 31.68 -27.54 -3.54
C VAL A 154 31.68 -27.47 -2.01
N THR A 155 30.76 -26.69 -1.45
CA THR A 155 30.59 -26.49 0.00
C THR A 155 29.11 -26.47 0.38
N LEU A 156 28.81 -26.90 1.61
CA LEU A 156 27.49 -26.79 2.23
C LEU A 156 27.59 -25.79 3.38
N ARG A 157 26.83 -24.69 3.35
CA ARG A 157 26.96 -23.58 4.30
C ARG A 157 25.63 -23.17 4.93
N ASP A 158 25.67 -22.90 6.23
CA ASP A 158 24.52 -22.45 7.01
C ASP A 158 24.21 -20.97 6.72
N PHE A 159 23.08 -20.69 6.06
CA PHE A 159 22.60 -19.33 5.79
C PHE A 159 21.53 -18.87 6.79
N SER A 160 21.34 -19.64 7.88
CA SER A 160 20.33 -19.40 8.91
C SER A 160 20.86 -18.65 10.14
N ARG A 161 22.14 -18.26 10.14
CA ARG A 161 22.75 -17.54 11.27
C ARG A 161 22.42 -16.06 11.28
N ASP A 162 22.37 -15.47 12.46
CA ASP A 162 22.28 -14.01 12.61
C ASP A 162 23.43 -13.32 11.86
N SER A 163 23.08 -12.54 10.83
CA SER A 163 24.01 -11.70 10.06
C SER A 163 24.76 -10.67 10.91
N GLY A 164 24.28 -10.37 12.12
CA GLY A 164 24.77 -9.26 12.94
C GLY A 164 24.36 -7.89 12.40
N SER A 165 23.61 -7.85 11.28
CA SER A 165 23.15 -6.60 10.68
C SER A 165 22.21 -5.87 11.63
N ARG A 166 22.53 -4.60 11.87
CA ARG A 166 21.68 -3.67 12.64
C ARG A 166 20.96 -2.67 11.74
N ALA A 167 21.03 -2.84 10.42
CA ALA A 167 20.38 -1.94 9.46
C ALA A 167 18.86 -2.03 9.60
N GLN A 168 18.21 -0.89 9.84
CA GLN A 168 16.77 -0.82 10.10
C GLN A 168 15.93 -0.52 8.86
N TRP A 169 16.54 0.08 7.83
CA TRP A 169 15.82 0.53 6.63
C TRP A 169 15.80 -0.50 5.52
N SER A 170 16.94 -1.20 5.34
CA SER A 170 17.15 -2.20 4.29
C SER A 170 18.15 -3.26 4.73
N VAL A 171 18.07 -4.42 4.09
CA VAL A 171 19.15 -5.42 4.05
C VAL A 171 20.25 -4.90 3.11
N ARG A 172 21.48 -4.75 3.62
CA ARG A 172 22.60 -4.12 2.90
C ARG A 172 23.96 -4.56 3.42
N GLY A 173 25.01 -4.15 2.70
CA GLY A 173 26.41 -4.40 3.07
C GLY A 173 26.93 -5.76 2.58
N PRO A 174 28.23 -6.03 2.74
CA PRO A 174 28.81 -7.33 2.43
C PRO A 174 28.33 -8.41 3.42
N VAL A 175 28.49 -9.67 3.02
CA VAL A 175 28.28 -10.83 3.90
C VAL A 175 29.59 -11.13 4.60
N ASP A 176 29.55 -11.22 5.93
CA ASP A 176 30.68 -11.72 6.72
C ASP A 176 30.79 -13.24 6.53
N PRO A 177 31.90 -13.77 5.97
CA PRO A 177 32.08 -15.21 5.78
C PRO A 177 31.96 -16.02 7.09
N ALA A 178 32.29 -15.44 8.24
CA ALA A 178 32.13 -16.10 9.54
C ALA A 178 30.65 -16.31 9.94
N ARG A 179 29.74 -15.56 9.31
CA ARG A 179 28.29 -15.67 9.49
C ARG A 179 27.63 -16.62 8.50
N VAL A 180 28.38 -17.12 7.52
CA VAL A 180 27.91 -18.15 6.57
C VAL A 180 28.93 -19.30 6.53
N PRO A 181 29.15 -19.98 7.68
CA PRO A 181 30.18 -21.01 7.80
C PRO A 181 29.76 -22.28 7.07
N GLU A 182 30.77 -23.05 6.70
CA GLU A 182 30.60 -24.43 6.25
C GLU A 182 30.02 -25.28 7.41
N LEU A 183 29.18 -26.26 7.07
CA LEU A 183 28.72 -27.25 8.05
C LEU A 183 29.91 -28.02 8.65
N ALA A 184 29.74 -28.55 9.86
CA ALA A 184 30.75 -29.40 10.48
C ALA A 184 30.82 -30.76 9.77
N ASP A 185 31.96 -31.45 9.93
CA ASP A 185 32.16 -32.85 9.55
C ASP A 185 31.90 -33.18 8.06
N LEU A 186 32.26 -32.26 7.17
CA LEU A 186 32.17 -32.46 5.72
C LEU A 186 33.34 -33.28 5.17
N THR A 187 33.04 -34.31 4.38
CA THR A 187 34.04 -35.07 3.63
C THR A 187 34.11 -34.57 2.19
N ARG A 188 35.23 -33.93 1.80
CA ARG A 188 35.43 -33.38 0.46
C ARG A 188 36.39 -34.23 -0.38
N THR A 189 36.04 -34.43 -1.65
CA THR A 189 36.86 -35.11 -2.66
C THR A 189 36.85 -34.34 -3.98
N GLY A 190 37.83 -34.59 -4.86
CA GLY A 190 37.95 -33.95 -6.18
C GLY A 190 39.00 -32.82 -6.24
N PRO A 191 39.58 -32.56 -7.42
CA PRO A 191 40.71 -31.65 -7.59
C PRO A 191 40.33 -30.15 -7.63
N GLY A 192 39.02 -29.82 -7.65
CA GLY A 192 38.55 -28.49 -8.03
C GLY A 192 38.83 -28.21 -9.51
N TYR A 193 38.83 -26.94 -9.91
CA TYR A 193 39.10 -26.53 -11.29
C TYR A 193 40.54 -26.80 -11.73
N GLY A 194 41.49 -26.89 -10.80
CA GLY A 194 42.92 -27.05 -11.08
C GLY A 194 43.47 -25.94 -11.98
N ALA A 195 44.44 -26.26 -12.83
CA ALA A 195 45.07 -25.31 -13.76
C ALA A 195 44.15 -24.85 -14.90
N GLY A 196 43.04 -25.56 -15.16
CA GLY A 196 42.10 -25.23 -16.24
C GLY A 196 41.18 -24.05 -15.94
N GLY A 197 41.14 -23.57 -14.69
CA GLY A 197 40.32 -22.42 -14.29
C GLY A 197 38.81 -22.69 -14.32
N PRO A 198 38.00 -21.67 -13.95
CA PRO A 198 36.55 -21.76 -13.92
C PRO A 198 35.96 -22.13 -15.28
N ARG A 199 35.05 -23.10 -15.29
CA ARG A 199 34.37 -23.59 -16.49
C ARG A 199 32.97 -24.10 -16.14
N PRO A 200 32.07 -24.28 -17.11
CA PRO A 200 30.71 -24.72 -16.84
C PRO A 200 30.67 -26.08 -16.14
N VAL A 201 29.79 -26.21 -15.15
CA VAL A 201 29.59 -27.44 -14.36
C VAL A 201 28.11 -27.82 -14.29
N ASP A 202 27.86 -29.12 -14.17
CA ASP A 202 26.60 -29.66 -13.69
C ASP A 202 26.71 -29.91 -12.19
N LEU A 203 25.92 -29.15 -11.42
CA LEU A 203 25.84 -29.26 -9.97
C LEU A 203 24.67 -30.17 -9.61
N HIS A 204 24.93 -31.19 -8.83
CA HIS A 204 23.96 -32.20 -8.40
C HIS A 204 23.92 -32.31 -6.88
N LEU A 205 22.82 -31.89 -6.29
CA LEU A 205 22.49 -32.04 -4.87
C LEU A 205 21.55 -33.26 -4.71
N SER A 206 22.00 -34.26 -3.97
CA SER A 206 21.20 -35.41 -3.53
C SER A 206 21.02 -35.35 -2.02
N ALA A 207 19.79 -35.53 -1.54
CA ALA A 207 19.52 -35.63 -0.11
C ALA A 207 18.57 -36.78 0.20
N ASP A 208 18.90 -37.53 1.24
CA ASP A 208 18.01 -38.48 1.90
C ASP A 208 17.58 -37.85 3.23
N VAL A 209 16.29 -37.54 3.32
CA VAL A 209 15.70 -36.73 4.38
C VAL A 209 14.86 -37.66 5.26
N ASP A 210 15.38 -37.95 6.44
CA ASP A 210 14.65 -38.69 7.47
C ASP A 210 14.42 -37.81 8.70
N PRO A 211 13.35 -38.04 9.50
CA PRO A 211 13.10 -37.27 10.72
C PRO A 211 14.25 -37.32 11.74
N GLY A 212 15.09 -38.37 11.70
CA GLY A 212 16.23 -38.55 12.58
C GLY A 212 17.53 -37.87 12.13
N GLY A 213 17.56 -37.30 10.92
CA GLY A 213 18.75 -36.70 10.32
C GLY A 213 18.77 -36.87 8.81
N CYS A 214 19.51 -36.00 8.12
CA CYS A 214 19.63 -35.99 6.68
C CYS A 214 21.04 -36.33 6.24
N ARG A 215 21.15 -37.08 5.16
CA ARG A 215 22.40 -37.23 4.42
C ARG A 215 22.33 -36.38 3.17
N ILE A 216 23.32 -35.50 2.98
CA ILE A 216 23.39 -34.59 1.85
C ILE A 216 24.69 -34.84 1.09
N THR A 217 24.58 -35.00 -0.23
CA THR A 217 25.71 -35.07 -1.15
C THR A 217 25.59 -33.96 -2.17
N LEU A 218 26.63 -33.15 -2.33
CA LEU A 218 26.73 -32.16 -3.41
C LEU A 218 27.90 -32.54 -4.30
N THR A 219 27.65 -32.71 -5.60
CA THR A 219 28.65 -33.09 -6.59
C THR A 219 28.66 -32.05 -7.71
N ALA A 220 29.84 -31.63 -8.14
CA ALA A 220 30.05 -30.85 -9.35
C ALA A 220 30.85 -31.68 -10.37
N THR A 221 30.29 -31.85 -11.56
CA THR A 221 30.95 -32.45 -12.72
C THR A 221 31.11 -31.43 -13.83
N GLU A 222 32.09 -31.61 -14.71
CA GLU A 222 32.23 -30.77 -15.91
C GLU A 222 30.98 -30.88 -16.80
N ALA A 223 30.50 -29.78 -17.41
CA ALA A 223 29.21 -29.80 -18.13
C ALA A 223 29.22 -30.65 -19.43
N ASP A 224 30.40 -30.84 -20.04
CA ASP A 224 30.57 -31.55 -21.31
C ASP A 224 31.34 -32.87 -21.15
N GLY A 225 31.42 -33.40 -19.92
CA GLY A 225 32.05 -34.69 -19.61
C GLY A 225 31.67 -35.21 -18.22
N ASP A 226 32.07 -36.43 -17.87
CA ASP A 226 31.76 -37.02 -16.54
C ASP A 226 32.89 -36.79 -15.51
N THR A 227 33.76 -35.80 -15.77
CA THR A 227 34.91 -35.52 -14.91
C THR A 227 34.45 -34.89 -13.59
N LEU A 228 34.74 -35.57 -12.48
CA LEU A 228 34.51 -35.04 -11.13
C LEU A 228 35.40 -33.80 -10.89
N ILE A 229 34.75 -32.66 -10.63
CA ILE A 229 35.42 -31.43 -10.21
C ILE A 229 35.56 -31.42 -8.69
N SER A 230 34.45 -31.61 -7.97
CA SER A 230 34.43 -31.65 -6.51
C SER A 230 33.17 -32.35 -6.01
N ARG A 231 33.28 -33.06 -4.90
CA ARG A 231 32.14 -33.66 -4.18
C ARG A 231 32.30 -33.41 -2.69
N VAL A 232 31.19 -33.12 -2.02
CA VAL A 232 31.13 -33.03 -0.56
C VAL A 232 29.96 -33.85 -0.03
N GLU A 233 30.20 -34.58 1.06
CA GLU A 233 29.21 -35.39 1.76
C GLU A 233 29.07 -34.93 3.20
N ALA A 234 27.82 -34.86 3.65
CA ALA A 234 27.43 -34.55 5.02
C ALA A 234 26.42 -35.59 5.51
N ALA A 235 26.60 -36.08 6.74
CA ALA A 235 25.64 -36.95 7.43
C ALA A 235 25.10 -36.23 8.68
N ASP A 236 24.00 -36.73 9.22
CA ASP A 236 23.38 -36.24 10.46
C ASP A 236 23.00 -34.74 10.43
N ILE A 237 22.66 -34.24 9.24
CA ILE A 237 22.20 -32.85 9.07
C ILE A 237 20.77 -32.71 9.59
N GLU A 238 20.49 -31.66 10.34
CA GLU A 238 19.14 -31.41 10.85
C GLU A 238 18.12 -31.23 9.71
N PRO A 239 16.98 -31.95 9.71
CA PRO A 239 16.02 -31.91 8.60
C PRO A 239 15.48 -30.53 8.24
N ARG A 240 15.46 -29.60 9.21
CA ARG A 240 15.04 -28.20 8.98
C ARG A 240 15.86 -27.49 7.91
N PHE A 241 17.10 -27.90 7.63
CA PHE A 241 17.93 -27.27 6.59
C PHE A 241 17.43 -27.55 5.16
N LEU A 242 16.51 -28.50 5.00
CA LEU A 242 15.90 -28.84 3.73
C LEU A 242 14.42 -28.46 3.67
N ASP A 243 13.82 -27.97 4.75
CA ASP A 243 12.40 -27.65 4.80
C ASP A 243 12.09 -26.28 4.20
N GLY A 244 11.29 -26.24 3.12
CA GLY A 244 10.84 -25.00 2.48
C GLY A 244 11.35 -24.78 1.06
N ASN A 245 11.53 -23.51 0.68
CA ASN A 245 11.75 -23.10 -0.71
C ASN A 245 13.15 -23.48 -1.24
N VAL A 246 13.24 -23.58 -2.57
CA VAL A 246 14.48 -23.77 -3.33
C VAL A 246 14.75 -22.52 -4.18
N ALA A 247 16.01 -22.08 -4.25
CA ALA A 247 16.43 -20.95 -5.06
C ALA A 247 17.78 -21.19 -5.74
N LEU A 248 18.01 -20.50 -6.86
CA LEU A 248 19.32 -20.35 -7.47
C LEU A 248 20.07 -19.21 -6.80
N VAL A 249 21.40 -19.31 -6.69
CA VAL A 249 22.24 -18.37 -5.93
C VAL A 249 23.45 -17.91 -6.72
N SER A 250 23.65 -16.60 -6.79
CA SER A 250 24.88 -15.96 -7.29
C SER A 250 25.47 -15.02 -6.23
N HIS A 251 26.76 -15.17 -5.94
CA HIS A 251 27.51 -14.32 -5.00
C HIS A 251 28.88 -13.99 -5.58
N GLY A 252 29.20 -12.70 -5.77
CA GLY A 252 30.55 -12.27 -6.14
C GLY A 252 31.03 -12.81 -7.50
N GLY A 253 32.36 -12.86 -7.66
CA GLY A 253 33.06 -13.55 -8.75
C GLY A 253 32.57 -13.23 -10.16
N GLY A 254 32.24 -11.97 -10.43
CA GLY A 254 31.83 -11.57 -11.78
C GLY A 254 30.43 -12.00 -12.22
N GLY A 255 29.63 -12.59 -11.32
CA GLY A 255 28.27 -13.07 -11.58
C GLY A 255 28.23 -14.50 -12.13
N HIS A 256 27.04 -15.08 -12.16
CA HIS A 256 26.81 -16.46 -12.61
C HIS A 256 25.65 -16.54 -13.59
N TRP A 257 25.73 -17.50 -14.51
CA TRP A 257 24.60 -17.89 -15.35
C TRP A 257 24.14 -19.31 -14.98
N PHE A 258 22.85 -19.58 -15.21
CA PHE A 258 22.21 -20.85 -14.94
C PHE A 258 21.53 -21.37 -16.21
N GLY A 259 21.82 -22.62 -16.56
CA GLY A 259 21.13 -23.37 -17.60
C GLY A 259 19.93 -24.14 -17.02
N PRO A 260 19.52 -25.26 -17.64
CA PRO A 260 18.38 -26.04 -17.18
C PRO A 260 18.49 -26.47 -15.72
N VAL A 261 17.35 -26.45 -15.03
CA VAL A 261 17.21 -26.88 -13.63
C VAL A 261 16.24 -28.06 -13.60
N ALA A 262 16.61 -29.15 -12.94
CA ALA A 262 15.70 -30.28 -12.69
C ALA A 262 15.68 -30.59 -11.20
N CYS A 263 14.52 -30.90 -10.65
CA CYS A 263 14.37 -31.35 -9.28
C CYS A 263 13.37 -32.50 -9.24
N ALA A 264 13.73 -33.58 -8.55
CA ALA A 264 12.90 -34.76 -8.43
C ALA A 264 12.99 -35.36 -7.03
N GLY A 265 12.02 -36.21 -6.69
CA GLY A 265 12.08 -37.04 -5.49
C GLY A 265 10.87 -36.90 -4.55
N SER A 266 10.78 -37.83 -3.60
CA SER A 266 9.59 -37.95 -2.73
C SER A 266 9.48 -36.87 -1.65
N ALA A 267 10.53 -36.07 -1.41
CA ALA A 267 10.51 -34.93 -0.51
C ALA A 267 9.89 -33.67 -1.13
N LEU A 268 9.71 -33.63 -2.45
CA LEU A 268 9.23 -32.46 -3.18
C LEU A 268 7.69 -32.37 -3.14
N ARG A 269 7.15 -31.15 -3.01
CA ARG A 269 5.71 -30.86 -3.04
C ARG A 269 5.40 -29.77 -4.06
N GLY A 270 4.41 -30.02 -4.91
CA GLY A 270 3.92 -29.12 -5.94
C GLY A 270 2.86 -28.14 -5.43
N HIS A 271 2.95 -26.90 -5.91
CA HIS A 271 2.10 -25.77 -5.56
C HIS A 271 1.79 -24.91 -6.81
N PRO A 272 1.10 -25.45 -7.84
CA PRO A 272 0.83 -24.73 -9.09
C PRO A 272 0.01 -23.44 -8.89
N GLU A 273 -0.74 -23.33 -7.80
CA GLU A 273 -1.50 -22.14 -7.40
C GLU A 273 -0.61 -20.94 -7.04
N ARG A 274 0.68 -21.17 -6.73
CA ARG A 274 1.64 -20.13 -6.36
C ARG A 274 2.26 -19.41 -7.57
N ARG A 275 1.89 -19.78 -8.80
CA ARG A 275 2.34 -19.08 -10.02
C ARG A 275 1.99 -17.61 -9.95
N PHE A 276 2.90 -16.75 -10.41
CA PHE A 276 2.75 -15.30 -10.32
C PHE A 276 3.18 -14.59 -11.60
N GLY A 277 2.20 -14.08 -12.36
CA GLY A 277 2.39 -13.44 -13.67
C GLY A 277 1.95 -14.33 -14.84
N PRO A 278 2.02 -13.83 -16.10
CA PRO A 278 2.61 -12.55 -16.51
C PRO A 278 1.76 -11.32 -16.13
N VAL A 279 0.44 -11.46 -15.96
CA VAL A 279 -0.40 -10.44 -15.32
C VAL A 279 -0.35 -10.67 -13.81
N LEU A 280 0.22 -9.72 -13.08
CA LEU A 280 0.51 -9.84 -11.64
C LEU A 280 -0.71 -9.52 -10.77
N PHE A 281 -1.41 -8.43 -11.09
CA PHE A 281 -2.63 -8.01 -10.42
C PHE A 281 -3.37 -6.95 -11.23
N THR A 282 -4.58 -6.60 -10.80
CA THR A 282 -5.42 -5.57 -11.42
C THR A 282 -5.90 -4.56 -10.37
N LEU A 283 -6.11 -3.34 -10.82
CA LEU A 283 -6.83 -2.29 -10.10
C LEU A 283 -7.97 -1.79 -10.99
N TYR A 284 -9.11 -1.47 -10.40
CA TYR A 284 -10.22 -0.90 -11.16
C TYR A 284 -11.04 0.10 -10.35
N THR A 285 -11.68 1.03 -11.05
CA THR A 285 -12.79 1.83 -10.53
C THR A 285 -13.94 1.82 -11.52
N THR A 286 -15.15 2.02 -11.00
CA THR A 286 -16.35 2.28 -11.80
C THR A 286 -16.92 3.63 -11.40
N SER A 287 -17.18 4.50 -12.39
CA SER A 287 -17.76 5.82 -12.15
C SER A 287 -18.48 6.30 -13.38
N ALA A 288 -19.68 6.87 -13.21
CA ALA A 288 -20.50 7.43 -14.29
C ALA A 288 -20.67 6.47 -15.49
N GLY A 289 -20.88 5.18 -15.22
CA GLY A 289 -21.07 4.16 -16.25
C GLY A 289 -19.81 3.71 -16.99
N THR A 290 -18.61 4.14 -16.57
CA THR A 290 -17.33 3.74 -17.15
C THR A 290 -16.55 2.86 -16.17
N LEU A 291 -16.04 1.72 -16.66
CA LEU A 291 -15.02 0.92 -15.98
C LEU A 291 -13.64 1.36 -16.45
N SER A 292 -12.79 1.79 -15.52
CA SER A 292 -11.36 1.98 -15.74
C SER A 292 -10.61 0.85 -15.03
N LEU A 293 -9.91 -0.01 -15.77
CA LEU A 293 -9.16 -1.14 -15.23
C LEU A 293 -7.72 -1.09 -15.71
N THR A 294 -6.76 -1.20 -14.80
CA THR A 294 -5.34 -1.36 -15.13
C THR A 294 -4.84 -2.71 -14.64
N ALA A 295 -4.22 -3.46 -15.53
CA ALA A 295 -3.45 -4.65 -15.21
C ALA A 295 -1.97 -4.30 -15.11
N GLN A 296 -1.34 -4.71 -14.01
CA GLN A 296 0.11 -4.70 -13.86
C GLN A 296 0.68 -6.01 -14.42
N LEU A 297 1.62 -5.91 -15.34
CA LEU A 297 2.37 -7.06 -15.87
C LEU A 297 3.78 -7.11 -15.26
N ALA A 298 4.39 -8.28 -15.32
CA ALA A 298 5.81 -8.49 -15.06
C ALA A 298 6.68 -7.70 -16.06
N PRO A 299 7.98 -7.44 -15.75
CA PRO A 299 8.88 -6.75 -16.67
C PRO A 299 9.27 -7.66 -17.84
N LEU A 300 8.43 -7.60 -18.86
CA LEU A 300 8.57 -8.32 -20.12
C LEU A 300 9.57 -7.62 -21.05
N GLY A 301 10.27 -8.41 -21.87
CA GLY A 301 11.20 -7.95 -22.88
C GLY A 301 10.53 -7.30 -24.08
N ARG A 302 11.35 -6.76 -24.99
CA ARG A 302 10.85 -6.15 -26.23
C ARG A 302 10.15 -7.16 -27.14
N ASP A 303 10.70 -8.37 -27.19
CA ASP A 303 10.24 -9.47 -28.06
C ASP A 303 9.14 -10.32 -27.41
N ASP A 304 8.80 -10.07 -26.15
CA ASP A 304 7.62 -10.65 -25.53
C ASP A 304 6.32 -10.11 -26.16
N PRO A 305 5.23 -10.89 -26.14
CA PRO A 305 3.92 -10.42 -26.57
C PRO A 305 3.55 -9.07 -25.95
N SER A 306 2.88 -8.23 -26.73
CA SER A 306 2.51 -6.86 -26.30
C SER A 306 1.01 -6.66 -26.14
N GLU A 307 0.20 -7.52 -26.75
CA GLU A 307 -1.25 -7.41 -26.76
C GLU A 307 -1.84 -8.02 -25.48
N VAL A 308 -2.75 -7.26 -24.85
CA VAL A 308 -3.42 -7.65 -23.61
C VAL A 308 -4.92 -7.53 -23.80
N HIS A 309 -5.64 -8.55 -23.36
CA HIS A 309 -7.07 -8.71 -23.56
C HIS A 309 -7.84 -8.62 -22.25
N LEU A 310 -8.99 -7.96 -22.29
CA LEU A 310 -9.99 -7.99 -21.22
C LEU A 310 -11.22 -8.75 -21.72
N ASP A 311 -11.60 -9.80 -20.99
CA ASP A 311 -12.83 -10.55 -21.23
C ASP A 311 -13.76 -10.46 -20.02
N PHE A 312 -15.07 -10.45 -20.25
CA PHE A 312 -16.08 -10.69 -19.22
C PHE A 312 -16.70 -12.07 -19.37
N GLY A 313 -17.10 -12.67 -18.25
CA GLY A 313 -17.90 -13.90 -18.24
C GLY A 313 -19.26 -13.68 -18.89
N ALA A 314 -19.69 -14.62 -19.72
CA ALA A 314 -21.02 -14.59 -20.34
C ALA A 314 -22.03 -15.39 -19.50
N ALA A 315 -23.29 -14.94 -19.46
CA ALA A 315 -24.37 -15.64 -18.74
C ALA A 315 -24.63 -17.07 -19.27
N SER A 316 -24.33 -17.33 -20.55
CA SER A 316 -24.40 -18.65 -21.20
C SER A 316 -23.27 -19.60 -20.80
N GLY A 317 -22.34 -19.17 -19.95
CA GLY A 317 -21.03 -19.79 -19.79
C GLY A 317 -20.04 -19.30 -20.85
N GLY A 318 -18.75 -19.34 -20.51
CA GLY A 318 -17.65 -18.90 -21.38
C GLY A 318 -17.25 -17.43 -21.19
N TRP A 319 -16.34 -16.96 -22.05
CA TRP A 319 -15.71 -15.64 -21.97
C TRP A 319 -15.95 -14.84 -23.24
N ARG A 320 -16.26 -13.55 -23.10
CA ARG A 320 -16.45 -12.61 -24.22
C ARG A 320 -15.39 -11.51 -24.16
N ARG A 321 -14.63 -11.35 -25.24
CA ARG A 321 -13.68 -10.24 -25.44
C ARG A 321 -14.42 -8.90 -25.39
N ILE A 322 -13.99 -8.04 -24.48
CA ILE A 322 -14.53 -6.68 -24.29
C ILE A 322 -13.61 -5.67 -24.93
N ALA A 323 -12.31 -5.80 -24.69
CA ALA A 323 -11.33 -4.87 -25.20
C ALA A 323 -9.98 -5.55 -25.35
N THR A 324 -9.17 -4.95 -26.22
CA THR A 324 -7.77 -5.27 -26.42
C THR A 324 -6.98 -3.97 -26.32
N THR A 325 -5.83 -4.03 -25.65
CA THR A 325 -4.89 -2.90 -25.54
C THR A 325 -3.46 -3.42 -25.64
N ARG A 326 -2.47 -2.51 -25.62
CA ARG A 326 -1.06 -2.87 -25.57
C ARG A 326 -0.47 -2.54 -24.21
N ARG A 327 0.44 -3.40 -23.74
CA ARG A 327 1.24 -3.09 -22.54
C ARG A 327 2.12 -1.86 -22.81
N HIS A 328 2.24 -1.01 -21.80
CA HIS A 328 3.19 0.10 -21.82
C HIS A 328 4.61 -0.40 -21.57
N GLU A 329 5.58 0.11 -22.33
CA GLU A 329 6.96 -0.37 -22.29
C GLU A 329 7.62 -0.19 -20.91
N LEU A 330 7.61 1.02 -20.34
CA LEU A 330 8.31 1.26 -19.06
C LEU A 330 7.56 0.77 -17.81
N SER A 331 6.27 1.08 -17.70
CA SER A 331 5.47 0.70 -16.52
C SER A 331 4.97 -0.75 -16.53
N HIS A 332 5.06 -1.44 -17.67
CA HIS A 332 4.46 -2.77 -17.87
C HIS A 332 2.98 -2.82 -17.47
N THR A 333 2.22 -1.75 -17.74
CA THR A 333 0.78 -1.68 -17.47
C THR A 333 -0.05 -1.82 -18.73
N ALA A 334 -1.24 -2.41 -18.62
CA ALA A 334 -2.27 -2.40 -19.65
C ALA A 334 -3.56 -1.80 -19.07
N THR A 335 -3.98 -0.65 -19.59
CA THR A 335 -5.16 0.08 -19.10
C THR A 335 -6.31 -0.01 -20.10
N PHE A 336 -7.49 -0.31 -19.60
CA PHE A 336 -8.75 -0.40 -20.30
C PHE A 336 -9.71 0.67 -19.78
N ARG A 337 -10.42 1.32 -20.68
CA ARG A 337 -11.58 2.18 -20.39
C ARG A 337 -12.72 1.72 -21.26
N VAL A 338 -13.73 1.12 -20.63
CA VAL A 338 -14.86 0.49 -21.32
C VAL A 338 -16.15 0.83 -20.60
N ASP A 339 -17.28 0.62 -21.26
CA ASP A 339 -18.57 0.75 -20.59
C ASP A 339 -18.64 -0.24 -19.41
N SER A 340 -19.02 0.26 -18.24
CA SER A 340 -19.21 -0.56 -17.06
C SER A 340 -20.36 -1.54 -17.30
N PRO A 341 -20.22 -2.83 -16.96
CA PRO A 341 -21.32 -3.76 -17.08
C PRO A 341 -22.49 -3.29 -16.21
N ARG A 342 -23.67 -3.10 -16.82
CA ARG A 342 -24.92 -2.89 -16.09
C ARG A 342 -25.41 -4.26 -15.64
N SER A 343 -25.03 -4.65 -14.44
CA SER A 343 -25.39 -5.94 -13.84
C SER A 343 -25.87 -5.71 -12.42
N ASP A 344 -26.96 -6.37 -12.05
CA ASP A 344 -27.49 -6.38 -10.67
C ASP A 344 -26.66 -7.29 -9.74
N GLY A 345 -25.56 -7.85 -10.25
CA GLY A 345 -24.68 -8.75 -9.53
C GLY A 345 -23.24 -8.76 -10.03
N PRO A 346 -22.36 -9.51 -9.35
CA PRO A 346 -20.94 -9.60 -9.68
C PRO A 346 -20.71 -10.08 -11.12
N THR A 347 -19.79 -9.43 -11.83
CA THR A 347 -19.39 -9.80 -13.21
C THR A 347 -17.98 -10.38 -13.21
N PRO A 348 -17.80 -11.69 -13.47
CA PRO A 348 -16.46 -12.28 -13.63
C PRO A 348 -15.71 -11.62 -14.78
N PHE A 349 -14.42 -11.37 -14.60
CA PHE A 349 -13.53 -10.89 -15.66
C PHE A 349 -12.22 -11.67 -15.67
N ARG A 350 -11.54 -11.64 -16.82
CA ARG A 350 -10.14 -12.06 -16.92
C ARG A 350 -9.33 -11.10 -17.78
N VAL A 351 -8.06 -10.93 -17.42
CA VAL A 351 -7.07 -10.22 -18.21
C VAL A 351 -5.99 -11.19 -18.67
N MET A 352 -5.67 -11.21 -19.95
CA MET A 352 -4.71 -12.15 -20.53
C MET A 352 -3.67 -11.40 -21.35
N LEU A 353 -2.40 -11.74 -21.18
CA LEU A 353 -1.38 -11.46 -22.19
C LEU A 353 -1.59 -12.43 -23.35
N GLU A 354 -1.42 -11.96 -24.59
CA GLU A 354 -1.42 -12.83 -25.77
C GLU A 354 -0.49 -14.04 -25.57
N GLY A 355 -1.00 -15.24 -25.87
CA GLY A 355 -0.28 -16.51 -25.65
C GLY A 355 -0.43 -17.13 -24.25
N ASP A 356 -0.94 -16.38 -23.25
CA ASP A 356 -1.26 -16.93 -21.92
C ASP A 356 -2.77 -17.18 -21.77
N ALA A 357 -3.18 -18.43 -22.03
CA ALA A 357 -4.58 -18.84 -21.93
C ALA A 357 -5.11 -18.92 -20.49
N THR A 358 -4.26 -18.89 -19.47
CA THR A 358 -4.68 -18.99 -18.05
C THR A 358 -5.40 -17.71 -17.63
N GLY A 359 -4.76 -16.57 -17.90
CA GLY A 359 -5.23 -15.23 -17.54
C GLY A 359 -5.29 -14.96 -16.04
N TYR A 360 -5.22 -13.69 -15.68
CA TYR A 360 -5.52 -13.22 -14.33
C TYR A 360 -7.03 -13.00 -14.19
N GLN A 361 -7.67 -13.69 -13.24
CA GLN A 361 -9.12 -13.66 -13.06
C GLN A 361 -9.54 -12.86 -11.83
N GLY A 362 -10.68 -12.20 -11.95
CA GLY A 362 -11.30 -11.44 -10.88
C GLY A 362 -12.81 -11.30 -11.07
N VAL A 363 -13.42 -10.44 -10.25
CA VAL A 363 -14.85 -10.15 -10.25
C VAL A 363 -15.04 -8.65 -10.12
N LEU A 364 -15.80 -8.05 -11.02
CA LEU A 364 -16.28 -6.68 -10.85
C LEU A 364 -17.53 -6.74 -9.98
N GLN A 365 -17.47 -6.17 -8.78
CA GLN A 365 -18.64 -6.08 -7.91
C GLN A 365 -19.69 -5.13 -8.49
N ALA A 366 -20.96 -5.47 -8.25
CA ALA A 366 -22.04 -4.54 -8.48
C ALA A 366 -21.86 -3.31 -7.56
N GLU A 367 -22.23 -2.15 -8.06
CA GLU A 367 -22.28 -0.95 -7.23
C GLU A 367 -23.30 -1.16 -6.11
N PRO A 368 -22.96 -0.85 -4.85
CA PRO A 368 -23.83 -1.12 -3.72
C PRO A 368 -25.12 -0.31 -3.83
N PRO A 369 -26.27 -0.92 -3.49
CA PRO A 369 -27.55 -0.23 -3.50
C PRO A 369 -27.57 0.88 -2.44
N GLY A 370 -28.29 1.96 -2.73
CA GLY A 370 -28.42 3.13 -1.85
C GLY A 370 -29.32 2.92 -0.61
N ASP A 371 -29.52 1.67 -0.18
CA ASP A 371 -30.38 1.26 0.92
C ASP A 371 -29.62 0.65 2.12
N ARG A 372 -28.30 0.50 2.01
CA ARG A 372 -27.38 0.08 3.08
C ARG A 372 -26.14 0.96 3.14
N PRO A 373 -25.37 0.93 4.25
CA PRO A 373 -24.13 1.68 4.32
C PRO A 373 -23.13 1.27 3.23
N LEU A 374 -22.50 2.26 2.60
CA LEU A 374 -21.31 2.09 1.77
C LEU A 374 -20.08 1.97 2.68
N THR A 375 -19.33 0.88 2.55
CA THR A 375 -18.17 0.59 3.41
C THR A 375 -16.86 0.80 2.67
N VAL A 376 -16.00 1.67 3.18
CA VAL A 376 -14.67 1.96 2.66
C VAL A 376 -13.62 1.40 3.61
N ALA A 377 -12.75 0.51 3.13
CA ALA A 377 -11.53 0.14 3.85
C ALA A 377 -10.40 1.09 3.45
N ALA A 378 -9.88 1.84 4.43
CA ALA A 378 -8.87 2.87 4.21
C ALA A 378 -7.52 2.44 4.81
N LEU A 379 -6.49 2.48 3.97
CA LEU A 379 -5.19 1.85 4.15
C LEU A 379 -4.07 2.81 3.75
N THR A 380 -2.94 2.77 4.45
CA THR A 380 -1.81 3.67 4.20
C THR A 380 -0.50 3.09 4.73
N CYS A 381 0.64 3.57 4.24
CA CYS A 381 1.98 3.39 4.83
C CYS A 381 2.35 1.93 5.13
N GLN A 382 2.84 1.24 4.09
CA GLN A 382 3.15 -0.19 4.14
C GLN A 382 4.66 -0.46 4.26
N LYS A 383 5.19 -0.44 5.49
CA LYS A 383 6.56 -0.93 5.75
C LYS A 383 6.61 -2.46 5.76
N VAL A 384 7.65 -3.05 5.19
CA VAL A 384 7.89 -4.51 5.15
C VAL A 384 8.89 -4.96 6.21
N TYR A 385 9.92 -4.17 6.54
CA TYR A 385 11.00 -4.59 7.45
C TYR A 385 11.48 -3.50 8.39
N THR A 386 11.80 -3.86 9.65
CA THR A 386 12.36 -2.93 10.64
C THR A 386 13.47 -3.54 11.53
N GLY A 387 14.57 -3.97 10.92
CA GLY A 387 15.80 -4.31 11.64
C GLY A 387 15.77 -5.63 12.42
N GLY A 388 16.96 -6.24 12.63
CA GLY A 388 17.07 -7.54 13.29
C GLY A 388 16.58 -8.68 12.39
N LEU A 389 17.21 -8.78 11.21
CA LEU A 389 16.82 -9.68 10.14
C LEU A 389 16.66 -11.13 10.60
N ARG A 390 15.47 -11.65 10.35
CA ARG A 390 15.08 -13.06 10.29
C ARG A 390 14.20 -13.22 9.07
N TRP A 391 14.33 -14.31 8.33
CA TRP A 391 13.54 -14.57 7.13
C TRP A 391 12.17 -15.17 7.48
N ASN A 392 11.49 -14.55 8.45
CA ASN A 392 10.18 -14.93 8.96
C ASN A 392 9.40 -13.70 9.48
N HIS A 393 8.18 -13.94 9.98
CA HIS A 393 7.26 -12.88 10.37
C HIS A 393 7.69 -12.06 11.61
N ASP A 394 8.71 -12.50 12.35
CA ASP A 394 9.25 -11.74 13.49
C ASP A 394 10.10 -10.53 13.06
N ALA A 395 10.50 -10.45 11.80
CA ALA A 395 11.29 -9.34 11.27
C ALA A 395 10.79 -8.80 9.91
N ILE A 396 10.15 -9.65 9.09
CA ILE A 396 9.61 -9.28 7.79
C ILE A 396 8.09 -9.45 7.81
N TRP A 397 7.37 -8.34 7.67
CA TRP A 397 5.92 -8.30 7.84
C TRP A 397 5.15 -8.47 6.53
N PHE A 398 5.85 -8.48 5.39
CA PHE A 398 5.27 -8.92 4.13
C PHE A 398 4.84 -10.40 4.26
N PRO A 399 3.67 -10.79 3.75
CA PRO A 399 2.76 -10.06 2.85
C PRO A 399 1.58 -9.35 3.55
N HIS A 400 1.70 -9.09 4.86
CA HIS A 400 0.63 -8.52 5.67
C HIS A 400 -0.68 -9.32 5.60
N ALA A 401 -0.59 -10.65 5.58
CA ALA A 401 -1.72 -11.54 5.41
C ALA A 401 -2.82 -11.31 6.46
N GLU A 402 -2.46 -10.94 7.68
CA GLU A 402 -3.40 -10.64 8.75
C GLU A 402 -4.27 -9.40 8.43
N ILE A 403 -3.69 -8.36 7.82
CA ILE A 403 -4.44 -7.17 7.40
C ILE A 403 -5.37 -7.51 6.24
N VAL A 404 -4.89 -8.30 5.27
CA VAL A 404 -5.69 -8.72 4.12
C VAL A 404 -6.92 -9.52 4.57
N THR A 405 -6.73 -10.48 5.48
CA THR A 405 -7.81 -11.28 6.07
C THR A 405 -8.78 -10.40 6.88
N ALA A 406 -8.26 -9.51 7.72
CA ALA A 406 -9.09 -8.65 8.56
C ALA A 406 -9.91 -7.64 7.74
N VAL A 407 -9.34 -7.07 6.68
CA VAL A 407 -10.06 -6.21 5.74
C VAL A 407 -11.13 -7.00 4.99
N ALA A 408 -10.83 -8.21 4.52
CA ALA A 408 -11.81 -9.06 3.85
C ALA A 408 -13.01 -9.41 4.75
N HIS A 409 -12.79 -9.59 6.05
CA HIS A 409 -13.85 -9.88 7.03
C HIS A 409 -14.88 -8.76 7.12
N HIS A 410 -14.46 -7.50 6.97
CA HIS A 410 -15.35 -6.33 7.05
C HIS A 410 -16.25 -6.14 5.83
N ASP A 411 -16.05 -6.95 4.78
CA ASP A 411 -16.77 -6.92 3.51
C ASP A 411 -16.91 -5.49 2.93
N PRO A 412 -15.79 -4.78 2.69
CA PRO A 412 -15.83 -3.42 2.19
C PRO A 412 -16.31 -3.39 0.74
N ASP A 413 -16.97 -2.29 0.36
CA ASP A 413 -17.39 -2.00 -1.01
C ASP A 413 -16.31 -1.28 -1.82
N LEU A 414 -15.39 -0.58 -1.14
CA LEU A 414 -14.34 0.22 -1.75
C LEU A 414 -13.04 0.11 -0.94
N LEU A 415 -11.91 -0.01 -1.63
CA LEU A 415 -10.59 0.13 -1.04
C LEU A 415 -10.04 1.53 -1.31
N TYR A 416 -9.39 2.14 -0.32
CA TYR A 416 -8.64 3.37 -0.48
C TYR A 416 -7.22 3.22 0.07
N PHE A 417 -6.22 3.37 -0.80
CA PHE A 417 -4.80 3.45 -0.46
C PHE A 417 -4.32 4.89 -0.65
N SER A 418 -3.98 5.56 0.45
CA SER A 418 -3.78 7.01 0.44
C SER A 418 -2.36 7.47 0.10
N GLY A 419 -1.37 6.58 0.08
CA GLY A 419 0.04 6.97 0.04
C GLY A 419 0.96 5.89 0.60
N ASP A 420 2.26 6.00 0.32
CA ASP A 420 3.31 5.13 0.83
C ASP A 420 3.02 3.64 0.62
N GLN A 421 2.62 3.29 -0.60
CA GLN A 421 2.46 1.87 -0.96
C GLN A 421 3.80 1.14 -0.94
N ILE A 422 4.90 1.88 -1.15
CA ILE A 422 6.25 1.40 -0.95
C ILE A 422 7.07 2.41 -0.13
N TYR A 423 8.14 1.92 0.50
CA TYR A 423 9.25 2.76 0.98
C TYR A 423 10.47 2.49 0.11
N GLU A 424 11.08 3.53 -0.44
CA GLU A 424 12.13 3.45 -1.47
C GLU A 424 13.37 2.65 -1.04
N GLY A 425 13.67 2.65 0.26
CA GLY A 425 14.78 1.89 0.83
C GLY A 425 14.42 0.55 1.47
N ASP A 426 13.19 0.08 1.31
CA ASP A 426 12.66 -1.15 1.94
C ASP A 426 12.33 -2.23 0.91
N LEU A 427 12.53 -3.53 1.15
CA LEU A 427 13.52 -4.19 2.01
C LEU A 427 14.96 -3.96 1.52
N THR A 428 15.12 -3.47 0.29
CA THR A 428 16.40 -3.29 -0.39
C THR A 428 16.69 -1.80 -0.61
N PRO A 429 17.95 -1.35 -0.55
CA PRO A 429 18.29 0.05 -0.79
C PRO A 429 17.83 0.51 -2.18
N ALA A 430 17.30 1.74 -2.26
CA ALA A 430 16.84 2.36 -3.49
C ALA A 430 17.91 2.38 -4.59
N VAL A 431 17.52 2.03 -5.81
CA VAL A 431 18.30 2.29 -7.02
C VAL A 431 17.76 3.54 -7.67
N ARG A 432 18.59 4.58 -7.78
CA ARG A 432 18.16 5.88 -8.36
C ARG A 432 18.68 6.11 -9.77
N ARG A 433 19.70 5.37 -10.20
CA ARG A 433 20.37 5.49 -11.51
C ARG A 433 20.99 4.15 -11.94
N PRO A 434 21.09 3.89 -13.26
CA PRO A 434 20.45 4.62 -14.35
C PRO A 434 18.91 4.57 -14.26
N GLU A 435 18.21 5.36 -15.07
CA GLU A 435 16.73 5.47 -14.99
C GLU A 435 16.03 4.12 -15.22
N SER A 436 16.53 3.28 -16.13
CA SER A 436 16.03 1.92 -16.37
C SER A 436 16.01 1.07 -15.10
N ASP A 437 17.12 1.07 -14.35
CA ASP A 437 17.28 0.25 -13.17
C ASP A 437 16.46 0.81 -12.01
N ALA A 438 16.31 2.14 -11.94
CA ALA A 438 15.42 2.78 -10.99
C ALA A 438 13.95 2.37 -11.22
N ILE A 439 13.51 2.34 -12.47
CA ILE A 439 12.16 1.87 -12.84
C ILE A 439 11.98 0.40 -12.46
N LEU A 440 12.93 -0.48 -12.77
CA LEU A 440 12.86 -1.89 -12.40
C LEU A 440 12.88 -2.12 -10.88
N ASP A 441 13.69 -1.36 -10.15
CA ASP A 441 13.71 -1.37 -8.69
C ASP A 441 12.37 -0.92 -8.10
N TYR A 442 11.77 0.15 -8.64
CA TYR A 442 10.40 0.56 -8.28
C TYR A 442 9.39 -0.54 -8.54
N LEU A 443 9.38 -1.13 -9.75
CA LEU A 443 8.42 -2.16 -10.12
C LEU A 443 8.58 -3.43 -9.28
N TYR A 444 9.80 -3.81 -8.89
CA TYR A 444 10.05 -4.90 -7.95
C TYR A 444 9.39 -4.62 -6.59
N LYS A 445 9.49 -3.39 -6.07
CA LYS A 445 8.84 -3.00 -4.81
C LYS A 445 7.32 -2.95 -4.94
N TRP A 446 6.81 -2.34 -6.01
CA TRP A 446 5.39 -2.23 -6.34
C TRP A 446 4.73 -3.61 -6.48
N THR A 447 5.46 -4.57 -7.04
CA THR A 447 4.98 -5.94 -7.19
C THR A 447 4.70 -6.62 -5.85
N ARG A 448 5.46 -6.31 -4.79
CA ARG A 448 5.15 -6.82 -3.44
C ARG A 448 3.84 -6.25 -2.90
N TRP A 449 3.53 -4.98 -3.18
CA TRP A 449 2.23 -4.41 -2.81
C TRP A 449 1.10 -5.20 -3.49
N GLY A 450 1.21 -5.42 -4.80
CA GLY A 450 0.23 -6.22 -5.55
C GLY A 450 0.12 -7.67 -5.10
N TRP A 451 1.23 -8.29 -4.70
CA TRP A 451 1.24 -9.65 -4.18
C TRP A 451 0.60 -9.78 -2.78
N SER A 452 0.61 -8.69 -2.02
CA SER A 452 -0.06 -8.60 -0.71
C SER A 452 -1.57 -8.47 -0.90
N PHE A 453 -2.01 -7.50 -1.72
CA PHE A 453 -3.42 -7.07 -1.77
C PHE A 453 -4.21 -7.54 -3.00
N GLY A 454 -3.59 -8.20 -3.97
CA GLY A 454 -4.23 -8.59 -5.24
C GLY A 454 -5.48 -9.46 -5.09
N SER A 455 -5.57 -10.23 -3.99
CA SER A 455 -6.77 -11.02 -3.65
C SER A 455 -8.00 -10.15 -3.32
N LEU A 456 -7.78 -8.93 -2.82
CA LEU A 456 -8.80 -7.90 -2.58
C LEU A 456 -9.05 -7.10 -3.86
N THR A 457 -8.00 -6.55 -4.48
CA THR A 457 -8.16 -5.60 -5.61
C THR A 457 -8.71 -6.24 -6.88
N ARG A 458 -8.59 -7.56 -7.04
CA ARG A 458 -9.26 -8.29 -8.13
C ARG A 458 -10.78 -8.39 -7.96
N ARG A 459 -11.31 -7.99 -6.81
CA ARG A 459 -12.74 -8.07 -6.45
C ARG A 459 -13.32 -6.75 -5.97
N LEU A 460 -12.53 -5.77 -5.62
CA LEU A 460 -13.01 -4.54 -5.02
C LEU A 460 -12.53 -3.34 -5.82
N PRO A 461 -13.43 -2.37 -6.13
CA PRO A 461 -12.99 -1.09 -6.64
C PRO A 461 -11.93 -0.52 -5.69
N THR A 462 -10.88 0.04 -6.27
CA THR A 462 -9.72 0.52 -5.51
C THR A 462 -9.38 1.92 -5.97
N VAL A 463 -9.30 2.86 -5.02
CA VAL A 463 -8.65 4.16 -5.22
C VAL A 463 -7.25 4.05 -4.63
N CYS A 464 -6.22 4.26 -5.46
CA CYS A 464 -4.83 4.26 -5.04
C CYS A 464 -4.18 5.56 -5.54
N ILE A 465 -3.43 6.25 -4.67
CA ILE A 465 -2.70 7.48 -5.01
C ILE A 465 -1.28 7.46 -4.41
N PRO A 466 -0.28 8.02 -5.12
CA PRO A 466 1.10 8.09 -4.64
C PRO A 466 1.26 9.17 -3.57
N ASP A 467 2.15 8.92 -2.63
CA ASP A 467 2.74 9.92 -1.74
C ASP A 467 4.25 10.09 -2.04
N ASP A 468 5.02 10.61 -1.09
CA ASP A 468 6.42 10.96 -1.25
C ASP A 468 7.34 9.73 -1.43
N HIS A 469 7.18 8.69 -0.62
CA HIS A 469 8.02 7.50 -0.69
C HIS A 469 7.82 6.71 -1.99
N ASP A 470 6.63 6.77 -2.58
CA ASP A 470 6.31 6.13 -3.88
C ASP A 470 7.14 6.71 -5.02
N VAL A 471 7.48 8.01 -4.96
CA VAL A 471 8.32 8.70 -5.95
C VAL A 471 9.78 8.86 -5.50
N TYR A 472 10.20 8.09 -4.50
CA TYR A 472 11.55 8.05 -3.93
C TYR A 472 11.98 9.37 -3.29
N HIS A 473 11.05 10.05 -2.64
CA HIS A 473 11.33 11.13 -1.70
C HIS A 473 11.25 10.61 -0.26
N GLY A 474 11.95 11.28 0.65
CA GLY A 474 11.68 11.13 2.09
C GLY A 474 10.70 12.17 2.63
N ASN A 475 10.48 13.27 1.88
CA ASN A 475 9.41 14.27 2.00
C ASN A 475 9.26 14.90 0.60
N LEU A 476 8.02 15.09 0.11
CA LEU A 476 7.77 15.64 -1.23
C LEU A 476 7.10 17.01 -1.18
N TRP A 477 7.83 18.02 -1.65
CA TRP A 477 7.26 19.30 -2.07
C TRP A 477 7.24 19.34 -3.59
N GLY A 478 6.16 18.88 -4.22
CA GLY A 478 6.11 18.68 -5.67
C GLY A 478 6.33 19.97 -6.48
N ALA A 479 6.06 21.14 -5.90
CA ALA A 479 6.37 22.47 -6.45
C ALA A 479 6.05 22.60 -7.95
N GLY A 480 4.88 22.09 -8.35
CA GLY A 480 4.41 22.15 -9.74
C GLY A 480 5.21 21.29 -10.72
N GLY A 481 5.92 20.26 -10.25
CA GLY A 481 6.62 19.28 -11.08
C GLY A 481 8.03 19.69 -11.51
N ARG A 482 8.61 20.74 -10.93
CA ARG A 482 9.97 21.18 -11.29
C ARG A 482 11.02 20.13 -10.94
N ALA A 483 12.20 20.25 -11.54
CA ALA A 483 13.33 19.40 -11.17
C ALA A 483 13.88 19.86 -9.83
N ALA A 484 13.96 18.95 -8.87
CA ALA A 484 14.69 19.18 -7.62
C ALA A 484 16.20 19.23 -7.91
N ARG A 485 16.90 20.23 -7.37
CA ARG A 485 18.34 20.43 -7.59
C ARG A 485 19.00 20.83 -6.29
N ALA A 486 20.13 20.20 -5.98
CA ALA A 486 20.93 20.62 -4.83
C ALA A 486 21.54 22.00 -5.14
N GLU A 487 21.42 22.91 -4.18
CA GLU A 487 21.94 24.28 -4.23
C GLU A 487 22.73 24.56 -2.95
N PRO A 488 23.62 25.59 -2.90
CA PRO A 488 24.34 25.92 -1.68
C PRO A 488 23.38 26.14 -0.49
N GLY A 489 23.44 25.25 0.51
CA GLY A 489 22.58 25.30 1.69
C GLY A 489 21.21 24.60 1.54
N LEU A 490 20.86 24.06 0.37
CA LEU A 490 19.64 23.29 0.15
C LEU A 490 19.94 21.92 -0.47
N THR A 491 19.40 20.87 0.14
CA THR A 491 19.39 19.55 -0.51
C THR A 491 18.48 19.59 -1.75
N ALA A 492 18.66 18.66 -2.68
CA ALA A 492 17.75 18.56 -3.83
C ALA A 492 16.30 18.39 -3.38
N GLN A 493 16.05 17.58 -2.35
CA GLN A 493 14.71 17.43 -1.80
C GLN A 493 14.17 18.76 -1.26
N ASP A 494 14.95 19.47 -0.44
CA ASP A 494 14.57 20.76 0.16
C ASP A 494 14.39 21.87 -0.88
N SER A 495 15.04 21.78 -2.04
CA SER A 495 14.78 22.74 -3.12
C SER A 495 13.35 22.63 -3.65
N GLY A 496 12.61 21.55 -3.39
CA GLY A 496 11.28 21.29 -3.97
C GLY A 496 11.34 20.92 -5.46
N GLY A 497 10.33 20.18 -5.90
CA GLY A 497 10.31 19.45 -7.16
C GLY A 497 10.56 17.95 -6.95
N TYR A 498 10.72 17.23 -8.05
CA TYR A 498 10.98 15.79 -8.06
C TYR A 498 12.48 15.51 -8.24
N VAL A 499 13.06 14.66 -7.37
CA VAL A 499 14.48 14.23 -7.47
C VAL A 499 14.68 13.17 -8.56
N MET A 500 13.64 12.40 -8.85
CA MET A 500 13.64 11.40 -9.90
C MET A 500 13.22 12.03 -11.23
N PRO A 501 13.72 11.54 -12.39
CA PRO A 501 13.36 12.11 -13.67
C PRO A 501 11.86 11.89 -14.01
N PRO A 502 11.29 12.69 -14.93
CA PRO A 502 9.86 12.66 -15.20
C PRO A 502 9.34 11.33 -15.75
N ALA A 503 10.14 10.53 -16.47
CA ALA A 503 9.69 9.23 -16.96
C ALA A 503 9.49 8.24 -15.80
N PHE A 504 10.38 8.22 -14.81
CA PHE A 504 10.17 7.48 -13.56
C PHE A 504 8.88 7.92 -12.84
N VAL A 505 8.70 9.23 -12.62
CA VAL A 505 7.49 9.75 -11.93
C VAL A 505 6.21 9.36 -12.68
N ASN A 506 6.24 9.42 -14.02
CA ASN A 506 5.12 9.00 -14.86
C ASN A 506 4.88 7.49 -14.83
N VAL A 507 5.90 6.66 -14.62
CA VAL A 507 5.71 5.22 -14.34
C VAL A 507 4.95 5.04 -13.03
N VAL A 508 5.37 5.72 -11.95
CA VAL A 508 4.68 5.67 -10.65
C VAL A 508 3.21 6.06 -10.79
N HIS A 509 2.93 7.25 -11.35
CA HIS A 509 1.57 7.72 -11.60
C HIS A 509 0.77 6.71 -12.42
N ARG A 510 1.34 6.18 -13.50
CA ARG A 510 0.63 5.20 -14.34
C ARG A 510 0.30 3.92 -13.59
N THR A 511 1.23 3.36 -12.84
CA THR A 511 1.01 2.12 -12.07
C THR A 511 -0.01 2.30 -10.96
N GLN A 512 -0.04 3.46 -10.30
CA GLN A 512 -0.88 3.67 -9.12
C GLN A 512 -2.21 4.38 -9.43
N THR A 513 -2.36 5.14 -10.52
CA THR A 513 -3.55 6.01 -10.72
C THR A 513 -4.25 5.86 -12.06
N SER A 514 -3.70 5.11 -13.03
CA SER A 514 -4.29 5.02 -14.37
C SER A 514 -5.68 4.36 -14.43
N HIS A 515 -6.05 3.60 -13.41
CA HIS A 515 -7.35 2.96 -13.23
C HIS A 515 -8.40 3.89 -12.58
N LEU A 516 -8.03 5.10 -12.18
CA LEU A 516 -8.96 6.12 -11.73
C LEU A 516 -9.73 6.72 -12.93
N PRO A 517 -10.87 7.39 -12.67
CA PRO A 517 -11.50 8.26 -13.67
C PRO A 517 -10.49 9.24 -14.27
N ALA A 518 -10.72 9.68 -15.51
CA ALA A 518 -9.83 10.63 -16.15
C ALA A 518 -9.65 11.88 -15.27
N PRO A 519 -8.44 12.48 -15.22
CA PRO A 519 -8.23 13.70 -14.44
C PRO A 519 -9.16 14.81 -14.89
N VAL A 520 -9.66 15.60 -13.93
CA VAL A 520 -10.57 16.73 -14.22
C VAL A 520 -9.89 17.77 -15.10
N ASP A 521 -8.59 17.95 -14.92
CA ASP A 521 -7.73 18.75 -15.78
C ASP A 521 -6.47 17.92 -16.09
N PRO A 522 -6.36 17.29 -17.26
CA PRO A 522 -5.29 16.33 -17.58
C PRO A 522 -3.98 16.98 -18.06
N ALA A 523 -3.89 18.31 -18.12
CA ALA A 523 -2.67 18.95 -18.60
C ALA A 523 -1.46 18.60 -17.71
N PRO A 524 -0.32 18.18 -18.30
CA PRO A 524 0.86 17.86 -17.50
C PRO A 524 1.39 19.10 -16.78
N ILE A 525 2.05 18.87 -15.64
CA ILE A 525 2.80 19.92 -14.94
C ILE A 525 4.22 20.04 -15.53
N ALA A 526 5.12 20.78 -14.87
CA ALA A 526 6.48 20.97 -15.38
C ALA A 526 7.19 19.62 -15.64
N GLN A 527 8.14 19.64 -16.58
CA GLN A 527 8.86 18.45 -17.08
C GLN A 527 7.99 17.39 -17.78
N GLY A 528 6.71 17.66 -18.05
CA GLY A 528 5.81 16.68 -18.66
C GLY A 528 5.33 15.60 -17.69
N ILE A 529 5.35 15.89 -16.39
CA ILE A 529 4.83 15.00 -15.35
C ILE A 529 3.29 14.99 -15.43
N SER A 530 2.71 13.81 -15.42
CA SER A 530 1.25 13.60 -15.50
C SER A 530 0.55 14.01 -14.20
N VAL A 531 -0.77 14.22 -14.28
CA VAL A 531 -1.66 14.58 -13.15
C VAL A 531 -2.78 13.55 -13.00
N TYR A 532 -3.28 13.36 -11.77
CA TYR A 532 -4.27 12.32 -11.49
C TYR A 532 -5.47 12.76 -10.65
N PHE A 533 -5.51 14.00 -10.15
CA PHE A 533 -6.64 14.46 -9.34
C PHE A 533 -7.95 14.43 -10.14
N THR A 534 -8.99 13.86 -9.54
CA THR A 534 -10.25 13.58 -10.24
C THR A 534 -11.42 13.46 -9.27
N GLN A 535 -12.61 13.19 -9.80
CA GLN A 535 -13.78 12.79 -9.04
C GLN A 535 -14.23 11.38 -9.42
N MET A 536 -14.71 10.63 -8.44
CA MET A 536 -15.33 9.32 -8.62
C MET A 536 -16.71 9.32 -7.96
N THR A 537 -17.74 8.85 -8.66
CA THR A 537 -19.06 8.63 -8.06
C THR A 537 -19.31 7.13 -7.96
N TYR A 538 -19.56 6.64 -6.75
CA TYR A 538 -19.78 5.23 -6.45
C TYR A 538 -20.71 5.07 -5.23
N GLY A 539 -21.74 4.21 -5.33
CA GLY A 539 -22.78 4.02 -4.32
C GLY A 539 -23.62 5.29 -4.06
N GLY A 540 -23.69 6.21 -5.04
CA GLY A 540 -24.27 7.54 -4.85
C GLY A 540 -23.44 8.50 -3.98
N VAL A 541 -22.22 8.13 -3.61
CA VAL A 541 -21.25 9.00 -2.92
C VAL A 541 -20.28 9.58 -3.94
N SER A 542 -20.00 10.88 -3.86
CA SER A 542 -19.02 11.56 -4.69
C SER A 542 -17.71 11.73 -3.92
N PHE A 543 -16.63 11.15 -4.45
CA PHE A 543 -15.28 11.20 -3.91
C PHE A 543 -14.44 12.22 -4.69
N ALA A 544 -13.91 13.25 -4.02
CA ALA A 544 -12.83 14.07 -4.56
C ALA A 544 -11.49 13.41 -4.27
N ILE A 545 -10.74 13.04 -5.31
CA ILE A 545 -9.43 12.41 -5.22
C ILE A 545 -8.38 13.48 -5.50
N LEU A 546 -7.57 13.80 -4.50
CA LEU A 546 -6.60 14.89 -4.53
C LEU A 546 -5.17 14.37 -4.70
N GLY A 547 -4.30 15.19 -5.28
CA GLY A 547 -2.84 15.01 -5.28
C GLY A 547 -2.20 16.14 -4.48
N ASP A 548 -2.21 16.03 -3.16
CA ASP A 548 -1.84 17.15 -2.27
C ASP A 548 -0.34 17.46 -2.23
N ARG A 549 0.52 16.50 -2.60
CA ARG A 549 1.96 16.68 -2.72
C ARG A 549 2.39 17.39 -4.01
N MET A 550 1.61 17.25 -5.08
CA MET A 550 2.05 17.59 -6.46
C MET A 550 2.41 19.07 -6.65
N PHE A 551 1.67 19.96 -5.99
CA PHE A 551 1.82 21.40 -6.15
C PHE A 551 2.41 22.08 -4.91
N LYS A 552 2.55 21.33 -3.81
CA LYS A 552 2.99 21.86 -2.53
C LYS A 552 4.34 22.54 -2.66
N SER A 553 4.40 23.78 -2.18
CA SER A 553 5.61 24.58 -2.18
C SER A 553 6.65 24.04 -1.20
N SER A 554 7.93 24.30 -1.42
CA SER A 554 8.96 23.99 -0.42
C SER A 554 9.08 25.12 0.60
N ALA A 555 8.92 24.79 1.89
CA ALA A 555 9.12 25.76 2.97
C ALA A 555 10.58 26.25 3.07
N SER A 556 11.55 25.39 2.73
CA SER A 556 12.98 25.75 2.71
C SER A 556 13.29 26.85 1.70
N VAL A 557 12.48 26.97 0.64
CA VAL A 557 12.60 28.02 -0.37
C VAL A 557 11.73 29.23 0.00
N MET A 558 10.48 29.00 0.41
CA MET A 558 9.50 30.07 0.63
C MET A 558 9.66 30.79 1.96
N VAL A 559 10.31 30.17 2.95
CA VAL A 559 10.44 30.68 4.32
C VAL A 559 11.92 30.68 4.75
N PRO A 560 12.81 31.45 4.09
CA PRO A 560 14.25 31.42 4.36
C PRO A 560 14.59 31.83 5.81
N ALA A 561 13.81 32.73 6.40
CA ALA A 561 13.97 33.15 7.80
C ALA A 561 13.79 31.99 8.80
N GLY A 562 13.03 30.96 8.43
CA GLY A 562 12.82 29.75 9.24
C GLY A 562 14.00 28.78 9.24
N GLN A 563 14.96 28.95 8.31
CA GLN A 563 16.08 28.03 8.09
C GLN A 563 15.62 26.57 8.01
N VAL A 564 14.56 26.32 7.23
CA VAL A 564 13.89 25.01 7.22
C VAL A 564 14.82 23.95 6.60
N VAL A 565 14.96 22.82 7.30
CA VAL A 565 15.71 21.64 6.84
C VAL A 565 14.82 20.42 6.94
N ASN A 566 14.62 19.73 5.81
CA ASN A 566 13.74 18.58 5.71
C ASN A 566 12.34 18.80 6.31
N GLY A 567 11.79 20.00 6.12
CA GLY A 567 10.48 20.39 6.63
C GLY A 567 10.43 20.90 8.07
N TRP A 568 11.58 21.00 8.76
CA TRP A 568 11.66 21.45 10.16
C TRP A 568 12.40 22.78 10.30
N PHE A 569 11.78 23.75 10.96
CA PHE A 569 12.38 25.05 11.29
C PHE A 569 13.59 24.90 12.21
N GLN A 570 14.71 25.53 11.86
CA GLN A 570 15.96 25.47 12.66
C GLN A 570 16.28 26.76 13.41
N ASN A 571 15.71 27.88 12.95
CA ASN A 571 15.87 29.18 13.59
C ASN A 571 15.11 29.22 14.93
N ALA A 572 15.80 29.51 16.03
CA ALA A 572 15.23 29.55 17.37
C ALA A 572 14.37 30.81 17.62
N ASP A 573 14.61 31.87 16.85
CA ASP A 573 13.91 33.15 16.96
C ASP A 573 12.71 33.25 16.01
N PHE A 574 12.37 32.16 15.31
CA PHE A 574 11.28 32.09 14.35
C PHE A 574 10.08 31.37 14.98
N ASP A 575 8.88 31.96 14.88
CA ASP A 575 7.64 31.32 15.35
C ASP A 575 6.83 30.79 14.16
N PRO A 576 6.81 29.46 13.92
CA PRO A 576 6.04 28.88 12.82
C PRO A 576 4.53 29.17 12.88
N ALA A 577 3.99 29.47 14.06
CA ALA A 577 2.56 29.73 14.21
C ALA A 577 2.14 31.12 13.67
N THR A 578 3.08 32.07 13.59
CA THR A 578 2.81 33.43 13.10
C THR A 578 3.55 33.74 11.79
N ASP A 579 4.75 33.19 11.61
CA ASP A 579 5.70 33.66 10.60
C ASP A 579 5.79 32.74 9.38
N ALA A 580 5.29 31.50 9.47
CA ALA A 580 5.45 30.51 8.41
C ALA A 580 4.47 30.69 7.24
N ASP A 581 3.32 31.34 7.43
CA ASP A 581 2.36 31.56 6.36
C ASP A 581 2.81 32.73 5.48
N VAL A 582 3.19 32.43 4.24
CA VAL A 582 3.79 33.40 3.32
C VAL A 582 2.98 33.51 2.03
N VAL A 583 2.94 34.72 1.48
CA VAL A 583 2.23 35.00 0.22
C VAL A 583 2.83 34.19 -0.92
N GLY A 584 1.96 33.57 -1.72
CA GLY A 584 2.35 32.79 -2.90
C GLY A 584 2.75 31.34 -2.61
N ALA A 585 2.79 30.90 -1.36
CA ALA A 585 2.97 29.49 -1.06
C ALA A 585 1.70 28.69 -1.40
N GLU A 586 1.90 27.58 -2.11
CA GLU A 586 0.83 26.71 -2.61
C GLU A 586 0.78 25.38 -1.84
N LEU A 587 -0.43 24.83 -1.71
CA LEU A 587 -0.69 23.46 -1.25
C LEU A 587 -1.21 22.60 -2.41
N LEU A 588 -2.50 22.73 -2.74
CA LEU A 588 -3.12 21.97 -3.83
C LEU A 588 -2.86 22.59 -5.23
N GLY A 589 -2.46 23.86 -5.26
CA GLY A 589 -2.27 24.64 -6.48
C GLY A 589 -3.60 25.08 -7.12
N PRO A 590 -3.60 26.13 -7.97
CA PRO A 590 -4.82 26.75 -8.47
C PRO A 590 -5.76 25.83 -9.26
N ARG A 591 -5.23 24.78 -9.90
CA ARG A 591 -6.01 23.84 -10.73
C ARG A 591 -6.89 22.93 -9.86
N GLN A 592 -6.33 22.38 -8.79
CA GLN A 592 -7.09 21.56 -7.84
C GLN A 592 -8.03 22.39 -6.98
N GLU A 593 -7.63 23.62 -6.60
CA GLU A 593 -8.53 24.52 -5.86
C GLU A 593 -9.79 24.85 -6.67
N ARG A 594 -9.66 25.16 -7.97
CA ARG A 594 -10.83 25.36 -8.85
C ARG A 594 -11.69 24.11 -8.99
N PHE A 595 -11.06 22.93 -9.12
CA PHE A 595 -11.77 21.66 -9.13
C PHE A 595 -12.58 21.47 -7.84
N LEU A 596 -11.94 21.66 -6.68
CA LEU A 596 -12.56 21.44 -5.38
C LEU A 596 -13.69 22.43 -5.12
N ASP A 597 -13.53 23.69 -5.53
CA ASP A 597 -14.58 24.71 -5.47
C ASP A 597 -15.80 24.32 -6.31
N HIS A 598 -15.59 23.86 -7.55
CA HIS A 598 -16.67 23.38 -8.42
C HIS A 598 -17.35 22.14 -7.83
N TRP A 599 -16.56 21.13 -7.47
CA TRP A 599 -17.03 19.88 -6.87
C TRP A 599 -17.83 20.10 -5.59
N ALA A 600 -17.45 21.06 -4.75
CA ALA A 600 -18.17 21.37 -3.52
C ALA A 600 -19.62 21.82 -3.77
N SER A 601 -19.86 22.49 -4.90
CA SER A 601 -21.16 23.02 -5.28
C SER A 601 -21.98 22.08 -6.18
N ASP A 602 -21.33 21.14 -6.87
CA ASP A 602 -22.00 20.20 -7.76
C ASP A 602 -22.49 18.94 -7.02
N TRP A 603 -23.80 18.82 -6.91
CA TRP A 603 -24.50 17.68 -6.29
C TRP A 603 -25.43 16.96 -7.28
N SER A 604 -25.18 17.14 -8.58
CA SER A 604 -25.91 16.46 -9.64
C SER A 604 -25.67 14.94 -9.63
N GLY A 605 -26.44 14.19 -10.42
CA GLY A 605 -26.19 12.77 -10.64
C GLY A 605 -26.56 11.88 -9.46
N GLY A 606 -27.51 12.30 -8.63
CA GLY A 606 -27.99 11.52 -7.49
C GLY A 606 -27.03 11.44 -6.30
N VAL A 607 -26.00 12.30 -6.27
CA VAL A 607 -25.03 12.36 -5.17
C VAL A 607 -25.73 12.70 -3.87
N TRP A 608 -25.53 11.87 -2.84
CA TRP A 608 -26.17 12.04 -1.54
C TRP A 608 -25.19 12.33 -0.39
N MET A 609 -23.89 12.06 -0.60
CA MET A 609 -22.81 12.44 0.31
C MET A 609 -21.51 12.69 -0.46
N LYS A 610 -20.62 13.47 0.15
CA LYS A 610 -19.32 13.85 -0.40
C LYS A 610 -18.18 13.46 0.54
N VAL A 611 -17.11 12.91 -0.02
CA VAL A 611 -15.90 12.51 0.69
C VAL A 611 -14.68 13.02 -0.07
N ALA A 612 -13.71 13.59 0.63
CA ALA A 612 -12.40 13.93 0.08
C ALA A 612 -11.38 12.86 0.47
N LEU A 613 -10.51 12.50 -0.47
CA LEU A 613 -9.43 11.55 -0.34
C LEU A 613 -8.11 12.26 -0.67
N SER A 614 -7.16 12.29 0.26
CA SER A 614 -5.83 12.87 0.06
C SER A 614 -4.75 12.10 0.82
N GLN A 615 -3.49 12.37 0.50
CA GLN A 615 -2.37 11.74 1.18
C GLN A 615 -2.35 12.10 2.66
N THR A 616 -2.50 13.39 3.00
CA THR A 616 -2.17 13.92 4.32
C THR A 616 -3.24 14.84 4.92
N LEU A 617 -3.44 14.75 6.24
CA LEU A 617 -4.32 15.64 7.00
C LEU A 617 -3.99 17.13 6.80
N PHE A 618 -5.02 17.97 6.70
CA PHE A 618 -4.92 19.43 6.58
C PHE A 618 -4.68 20.12 7.94
N THR A 619 -3.82 19.53 8.77
CA THR A 619 -3.31 20.04 10.06
C THR A 619 -2.05 19.25 10.44
N ASN A 620 -1.22 19.76 11.34
CA ASN A 620 -0.12 18.99 11.93
C ASN A 620 -0.50 18.36 13.28
N LEU A 621 -0.89 17.09 13.28
CA LEU A 621 -1.22 16.37 14.52
C LEU A 621 -0.01 15.59 15.06
N ALA A 622 1.01 16.30 15.51
CA ALA A 622 2.21 15.68 16.07
C ALA A 622 2.83 16.48 17.21
N THR A 623 3.52 15.76 18.09
CA THR A 623 4.33 16.30 19.18
C THR A 623 5.70 15.66 19.20
N ILE A 624 6.70 16.45 19.61
CA ILE A 624 8.08 16.00 19.79
C ILE A 624 8.57 16.41 21.19
N PRO A 625 9.63 15.77 21.74
CA PRO A 625 10.25 16.24 22.97
C PRO A 625 10.62 17.72 22.88
N ALA A 626 10.44 18.48 23.95
CA ALA A 626 10.61 19.94 23.93
C ALA A 626 12.00 20.39 23.39
N ALA A 627 13.04 19.63 23.74
CA ALA A 627 14.43 19.88 23.31
C ALA A 627 14.74 19.47 21.85
N ALA A 628 13.87 18.68 21.20
CA ALA A 628 14.12 18.21 19.84
C ALA A 628 13.88 19.34 18.82
N LYS A 629 14.72 19.40 17.79
CA LYS A 629 14.55 20.33 16.66
C LYS A 629 13.79 19.74 15.48
N SER A 630 13.69 18.41 15.41
CA SER A 630 12.97 17.73 14.34
C SER A 630 12.40 16.39 14.80
N GLY A 631 11.53 15.82 13.96
CA GLY A 631 10.95 14.49 14.15
C GLY A 631 11.94 13.34 13.99
N SER A 632 13.21 13.58 13.64
CA SER A 632 14.23 12.53 13.46
C SER A 632 14.42 11.65 14.71
N VAL A 633 14.08 12.17 15.88
CA VAL A 633 14.13 11.46 17.16
C VAL A 633 13.00 10.43 17.32
N LEU A 634 11.89 10.56 16.60
CA LEU A 634 10.66 9.79 16.85
C LEU A 634 10.86 8.28 16.74
N GLY A 635 11.67 7.82 15.78
CA GLY A 635 11.94 6.40 15.57
C GLY A 635 12.68 5.70 16.71
N SER A 636 13.43 6.45 17.53
CA SER A 636 14.21 5.93 18.67
C SER A 636 13.56 6.17 20.03
N LEU A 637 12.51 7.01 20.10
CA LEU A 637 11.80 7.26 21.34
C LEU A 637 11.02 6.01 21.78
N PRO A 638 11.18 5.57 23.05
CA PRO A 638 10.40 4.45 23.57
C PRO A 638 8.91 4.78 23.57
N ALA A 639 8.08 3.75 23.43
CA ALA A 639 6.66 3.86 23.70
C ALA A 639 6.44 3.99 25.23
N PRO A 640 5.58 4.92 25.68
CA PRO A 640 5.18 5.02 27.08
C PRO A 640 4.32 3.82 27.51
N GLN A 641 4.13 3.65 28.82
CA GLN A 641 3.06 2.77 29.32
C GLN A 641 1.69 3.34 28.92
N PRO A 642 0.63 2.52 28.85
CA PRO A 642 -0.74 3.02 28.73
C PRO A 642 -1.04 4.12 29.75
N ASP A 643 -1.82 5.13 29.34
CA ASP A 643 -2.22 6.29 30.15
C ASP A 643 -1.07 7.18 30.68
N VAL A 644 0.18 6.93 30.28
CA VAL A 644 1.33 7.79 30.61
C VAL A 644 1.59 8.79 29.49
N TYR A 645 1.54 10.07 29.84
CA TYR A 645 1.85 11.19 28.94
C TYR A 645 3.31 11.61 29.13
N PRO A 646 4.20 11.40 28.13
CA PRO A 646 5.56 11.89 28.20
C PRO A 646 5.60 13.43 28.34
N ARG A 647 6.52 13.93 29.15
CA ARG A 647 6.77 15.36 29.39
C ARG A 647 8.28 15.61 29.58
N PRO A 648 8.83 16.79 29.21
CA PRO A 648 8.16 17.86 28.48
C PRO A 648 8.08 17.58 26.97
N MET A 649 6.93 17.89 26.38
CA MET A 649 6.65 17.78 24.94
C MET A 649 6.33 19.16 24.38
N LYS A 650 6.45 19.34 23.06
CA LYS A 650 5.96 20.51 22.33
C LYS A 650 5.21 20.09 21.07
N LEU A 651 4.38 21.00 20.56
CA LEU A 651 3.73 20.86 19.26
C LEU A 651 4.80 20.83 18.16
N ALA A 652 4.65 19.92 17.20
CA ALA A 652 5.49 19.91 16.02
C ALA A 652 4.97 20.95 15.00
N ALA A 653 5.90 21.52 14.23
CA ALA A 653 5.63 22.39 13.10
C ALA A 653 6.36 21.80 11.88
N ASP A 654 5.89 20.64 11.43
CA ASP A 654 6.45 19.90 10.30
C ASP A 654 5.77 20.32 9.00
N THR A 655 6.48 21.03 8.12
CA THR A 655 5.91 21.56 6.88
C THR A 655 5.67 20.47 5.84
N ASP A 656 6.11 19.23 6.11
CA ASP A 656 5.65 18.07 5.34
C ASP A 656 4.15 17.79 5.58
N SER A 657 3.59 18.10 6.75
CA SER A 657 2.13 18.01 6.92
C SER A 657 1.37 19.10 6.16
N ASN A 658 0.08 18.88 5.86
CA ASN A 658 -0.75 19.89 5.21
C ASN A 658 -1.36 20.90 6.20
N GLY A 659 -0.79 21.03 7.41
CA GLY A 659 -1.00 22.21 8.25
C GLY A 659 -0.32 23.47 7.68
N TRP A 660 0.62 23.31 6.75
CA TRP A 660 1.30 24.41 6.08
C TRP A 660 1.22 24.25 4.54
N PRO A 661 1.08 25.36 3.78
CA PRO A 661 0.84 26.74 4.22
C PRO A 661 -0.60 26.96 4.69
N ARG A 662 -0.80 27.75 5.76
CA ARG A 662 -2.12 27.96 6.38
C ARG A 662 -3.12 28.55 5.40
N SER A 663 -2.75 29.61 4.68
CA SER A 663 -3.67 30.29 3.75
C SER A 663 -4.17 29.35 2.63
N ALA A 664 -3.31 28.48 2.12
CA ALA A 664 -3.69 27.50 1.09
C ALA A 664 -4.53 26.35 1.68
N ARG A 665 -4.15 25.86 2.85
CA ARG A 665 -4.93 24.90 3.63
C ARG A 665 -6.35 25.40 3.89
N ASP A 666 -6.52 26.66 4.29
CA ASP A 666 -7.83 27.22 4.66
C ASP A 666 -8.77 27.33 3.46
N ARG A 667 -8.24 27.59 2.26
CA ARG A 667 -9.05 27.55 1.03
C ARG A 667 -9.60 26.15 0.78
N ALA A 668 -8.76 25.12 0.91
CA ALA A 668 -9.18 23.73 0.74
C ALA A 668 -10.23 23.33 1.79
N VAL A 669 -9.98 23.60 3.07
CA VAL A 669 -10.92 23.27 4.17
C VAL A 669 -12.25 24.02 4.01
N ARG A 670 -12.23 25.28 3.55
CA ARG A 670 -13.47 26.04 3.27
C ARG A 670 -14.28 25.41 2.14
N ALA A 671 -13.62 24.90 1.09
CA ALA A 671 -14.31 24.18 0.02
C ALA A 671 -14.95 22.87 0.54
N LEU A 672 -14.23 22.10 1.35
CA LEU A 672 -14.76 20.91 2.01
C LEU A 672 -15.95 21.22 2.93
N ARG A 673 -15.88 22.33 3.69
CA ARG A 673 -16.99 22.81 4.55
C ARG A 673 -18.25 23.11 3.74
N ARG A 674 -18.12 23.84 2.62
CA ARG A 674 -19.27 24.14 1.73
C ARG A 674 -19.91 22.89 1.14
N ALA A 675 -19.13 21.82 0.99
CA ALA A 675 -19.58 20.52 0.50
C ALA A 675 -20.14 19.61 1.61
N LEU A 676 -20.11 20.02 2.88
CA LEU A 676 -20.36 19.15 4.04
C LEU A 676 -19.60 17.81 3.92
N ALA A 677 -18.37 17.88 3.40
CA ALA A 677 -17.60 16.69 3.05
C ALA A 677 -16.88 16.13 4.27
N PHE A 678 -16.74 14.81 4.31
CA PHE A 678 -15.81 14.13 5.19
C PHE A 678 -14.45 13.95 4.52
N HIS A 679 -13.34 13.95 5.27
CA HIS A 679 -11.99 13.79 4.70
C HIS A 679 -11.30 12.52 5.22
N ILE A 680 -10.86 11.62 4.33
CA ILE A 680 -10.04 10.45 4.66
C ILE A 680 -8.61 10.67 4.15
N SER A 681 -7.61 10.39 4.99
CA SER A 681 -6.19 10.57 4.67
C SER A 681 -5.27 9.53 5.34
N GLY A 682 -3.96 9.60 5.05
CA GLY A 682 -2.89 8.81 5.67
C GLY A 682 -1.69 9.68 6.07
N ASP A 683 -0.46 9.28 5.66
CA ASP A 683 0.87 9.86 5.93
C ASP A 683 1.26 9.97 7.41
N GLN A 684 0.37 10.46 8.26
CA GLN A 684 0.67 10.82 9.64
C GLN A 684 1.03 9.62 10.53
N HIS A 685 0.96 8.38 10.04
CA HIS A 685 1.29 7.15 10.77
C HIS A 685 0.61 7.06 12.15
N LEU A 686 -0.54 7.71 12.28
CA LEU A 686 -1.21 7.95 13.55
C LEU A 686 -2.71 7.94 13.28
N GLY A 687 -3.38 6.88 13.71
CA GLY A 687 -4.83 6.79 13.61
C GLY A 687 -5.47 7.91 14.41
N ALA A 688 -6.17 8.84 13.75
CA ALA A 688 -6.70 10.03 14.41
C ALA A 688 -7.96 10.58 13.75
N VAL A 689 -8.92 11.00 14.58
CA VAL A 689 -10.10 11.76 14.13
C VAL A 689 -9.99 13.18 14.64
N VAL A 690 -10.02 14.14 13.71
CA VAL A 690 -9.95 15.57 14.00
C VAL A 690 -11.10 16.31 13.32
N GLN A 691 -11.59 17.37 13.94
CA GLN A 691 -12.41 18.38 13.28
C GLN A 691 -11.55 19.59 12.97
N TYR A 692 -11.52 20.01 11.72
CA TYR A 692 -10.81 21.20 11.31
C TYR A 692 -11.50 22.46 11.84
N GLY A 693 -10.70 23.48 12.19
CA GLY A 693 -11.16 24.83 12.42
C GLY A 693 -10.61 25.81 11.38
N LEU A 694 -11.36 26.87 11.09
CA LEU A 694 -11.04 27.97 10.20
C LEU A 694 -11.05 29.29 10.99
N ASP A 695 -12.25 29.76 11.34
CA ASP A 695 -12.47 31.02 12.05
C ASP A 695 -12.47 30.77 13.57
N ASP A 696 -13.18 29.72 14.00
CA ASP A 696 -13.16 29.17 15.36
C ASP A 696 -12.75 27.68 15.35
N HIS A 697 -12.65 27.05 16.52
CA HIS A 697 -12.61 25.59 16.60
C HIS A 697 -13.99 25.03 16.28
N ARG A 698 -14.00 23.80 15.74
CA ARG A 698 -15.24 23.04 15.44
C ARG A 698 -16.14 23.67 14.39
N ASP A 699 -15.61 24.54 13.53
CA ASP A 699 -16.36 25.24 12.48
C ASP A 699 -16.00 24.75 11.06
N GLY A 700 -15.51 23.52 10.96
CA GLY A 700 -15.11 22.88 9.72
C GLY A 700 -15.34 21.37 9.70
N PRO A 701 -14.95 20.72 8.59
CA PRO A 701 -15.22 19.31 8.37
C PRO A 701 -14.38 18.40 9.27
N PHE A 702 -14.89 17.19 9.49
CA PHE A 702 -14.15 16.13 10.16
C PHE A 702 -13.22 15.41 9.18
N ALA A 703 -12.11 14.92 9.71
CA ALA A 703 -11.16 14.10 9.00
C ALA A 703 -10.73 12.88 9.82
N PHE A 704 -10.46 11.78 9.12
CA PHE A 704 -9.84 10.58 9.66
C PHE A 704 -8.51 10.34 8.95
N SER A 705 -7.41 10.45 9.71
CA SER A 705 -6.12 9.91 9.29
C SER A 705 -6.06 8.47 9.74
N THR A 706 -5.90 7.56 8.79
CA THR A 706 -5.82 6.14 9.08
C THR A 706 -4.47 5.78 9.69
N PRO A 707 -4.40 4.80 10.60
CA PRO A 707 -3.13 4.29 11.09
C PRO A 707 -2.36 3.61 9.94
N ALA A 708 -1.03 3.63 10.01
CA ALA A 708 -0.19 2.92 9.05
C ALA A 708 -0.42 1.40 9.16
N ILE A 709 -0.46 0.71 8.01
CA ILE A 709 -0.48 -0.77 7.96
C ILE A 709 0.67 -1.33 8.78
N ALA A 710 1.86 -0.74 8.64
CA ALA A 710 3.03 -1.09 9.43
C ALA A 710 3.89 0.15 9.64
N ASN A 711 4.03 0.56 10.91
CA ASN A 711 4.57 1.87 11.25
C ASN A 711 6.08 1.83 11.55
N THR A 712 6.86 2.58 10.76
CA THR A 712 8.30 2.78 11.02
C THR A 712 8.60 4.13 11.68
N TRP A 713 7.72 5.10 11.53
CA TRP A 713 7.88 6.48 12.02
C TRP A 713 6.72 6.83 12.96
N PRO A 714 6.79 6.43 14.25
CA PRO A 714 5.68 6.56 15.19
C PRO A 714 5.51 8.01 15.64
N ARG A 715 4.91 8.82 14.76
CA ARG A 715 4.31 10.12 15.11
C ARG A 715 3.34 9.90 16.27
N ARG A 716 3.24 10.91 17.13
CA ARG A 716 2.57 10.81 18.43
C ARG A 716 1.98 12.14 18.84
N TRP A 717 0.85 12.10 19.55
CA TRP A 717 0.12 13.26 20.02
C TRP A 717 -0.01 13.23 21.55
N PHE A 718 0.98 13.84 22.21
CA PHE A 718 1.02 14.05 23.65
C PHE A 718 1.13 15.56 23.93
N PRO A 719 0.06 16.35 23.70
CA PRO A 719 0.11 17.81 23.74
C PRO A 719 0.55 18.30 25.12
N PRO A 720 1.29 19.42 25.21
CA PRO A 720 1.89 19.91 26.46
C PRO A 720 0.85 20.25 27.54
N ALA A 721 -0.37 20.58 27.14
CA ALA A 721 -1.50 20.82 28.02
C ALA A 721 -2.72 20.04 27.53
N PRO A 722 -3.67 19.73 28.42
CA PRO A 722 -5.03 19.33 28.07
C PRO A 722 -5.70 20.19 26.99
N GLY A 723 -6.51 19.55 26.14
CA GLY A 723 -7.35 20.28 25.20
C GLY A 723 -8.50 21.01 25.87
N ASP A 724 -8.82 22.20 25.36
CA ASP A 724 -9.96 22.98 25.81
C ASP A 724 -11.28 22.31 25.39
N ARG A 725 -12.38 22.59 26.09
CA ARG A 725 -13.72 22.05 25.75
C ARG A 725 -13.76 20.52 25.51
N ARG A 726 -12.82 19.77 26.13
CA ARG A 726 -12.84 18.30 26.15
C ARG A 726 -14.00 17.80 27.00
N ALA A 727 -14.52 16.61 26.68
CA ALA A 727 -15.57 16.00 27.49
C ALA A 727 -15.03 15.65 28.90
N PRO A 728 -15.86 15.73 29.96
CA PRO A 728 -15.45 15.30 31.30
C PRO A 728 -14.93 13.86 31.30
N GLY A 729 -13.75 13.63 31.88
CA GLY A 729 -13.11 12.32 31.92
C GLY A 729 -12.45 11.86 30.60
N ALA A 730 -12.53 12.65 29.52
CA ALA A 730 -11.86 12.32 28.27
C ALA A 730 -10.32 12.49 28.39
N PRO A 731 -9.54 11.74 27.59
CA PRO A 731 -8.07 11.81 27.61
C PRO A 731 -7.54 13.23 27.40
N GLU A 732 -6.39 13.57 27.99
CA GLU A 732 -5.80 14.92 27.88
C GLU A 732 -5.54 15.36 26.45
N TYR A 733 -5.32 14.41 25.56
CA TYR A 733 -5.03 14.66 24.16
C TYR A 733 -6.27 14.99 23.30
N THR A 734 -7.48 14.98 23.89
CA THR A 734 -8.74 15.32 23.22
C THR A 734 -9.20 16.74 23.55
N GLY A 735 -10.08 17.30 22.73
CA GLY A 735 -10.57 18.67 22.85
C GLY A 735 -9.96 19.61 21.82
N ASP A 736 -10.02 20.90 22.09
CA ASP A 736 -9.65 21.97 21.18
C ASP A 736 -8.17 22.33 21.37
N PHE A 737 -7.46 22.44 20.25
CA PHE A 737 -6.03 22.73 20.20
C PHE A 737 -5.70 23.66 19.04
N ARG A 738 -4.47 24.17 19.06
CA ARG A 738 -3.80 24.65 17.86
C ARG A 738 -2.68 23.68 17.50
N ASP A 739 -2.44 23.46 16.22
CA ASP A 739 -1.22 22.79 15.78
C ASP A 739 0.00 23.73 15.84
N GLY A 740 1.21 23.23 15.54
CA GLY A 740 2.42 24.05 15.58
C GLY A 740 2.48 25.14 14.51
N PHE A 741 1.53 25.15 13.57
CA PHE A 741 1.32 26.25 12.63
C PHE A 741 0.21 27.18 13.09
N GLY A 742 -0.31 27.04 14.30
CA GLY A 742 -1.37 27.87 14.87
C GLY A 742 -2.78 27.60 14.32
N ASN A 743 -2.95 26.61 13.45
CA ASN A 743 -4.26 26.23 12.90
C ASN A 743 -5.15 25.67 13.99
N ARG A 744 -6.43 26.02 13.96
CA ARG A 744 -7.41 25.48 14.92
C ARG A 744 -7.78 24.06 14.54
N MET A 745 -7.77 23.16 15.52
CA MET A 745 -8.24 21.78 15.35
C MET A 745 -8.90 21.28 16.64
N THR A 746 -9.86 20.39 16.51
CA THR A 746 -10.45 19.66 17.64
C THR A 746 -10.12 18.19 17.49
N VAL A 747 -9.43 17.62 18.47
CA VAL A 747 -9.02 16.22 18.47
C VAL A 747 -10.10 15.39 19.15
N VAL A 748 -10.67 14.43 18.42
CA VAL A 748 -11.74 13.54 18.90
C VAL A 748 -11.14 12.26 19.46
N ALA A 749 -10.26 11.59 18.71
CA ALA A 749 -9.59 10.37 19.13
C ALA A 749 -8.21 10.24 18.46
N VAL A 750 -7.28 9.59 19.15
CA VAL A 750 -5.93 9.29 18.65
C VAL A 750 -5.47 7.93 19.17
N ALA A 751 -4.95 7.08 18.28
CA ALA A 751 -4.30 5.83 18.61
C ALA A 751 -2.82 6.10 18.88
N ASN A 752 -2.48 6.57 20.09
CA ASN A 752 -1.10 6.93 20.43
C ASN A 752 -0.21 5.68 20.66
N PRO A 753 1.10 5.72 20.29
CA PRO A 753 2.02 4.62 20.57
C PRO A 753 2.15 4.36 22.08
N VAL A 754 2.04 3.10 22.48
CA VAL A 754 2.13 2.61 23.87
C VAL A 754 2.80 1.24 23.90
N LYS A 755 3.32 0.83 25.07
CA LYS A 755 3.79 -0.54 25.29
C LYS A 755 2.60 -1.50 25.28
N THR A 756 2.52 -2.33 24.25
CA THR A 756 1.42 -3.29 24.05
C THR A 756 1.63 -4.62 24.76
N GLY A 757 2.87 -4.93 25.15
CA GLY A 757 3.25 -6.25 25.66
C GLY A 757 3.37 -7.32 24.57
N ARG A 758 3.33 -6.95 23.30
CA ARG A 758 3.44 -7.87 22.15
C ARG A 758 4.81 -7.80 21.49
N HIS A 759 5.23 -8.90 20.86
CA HIS A 759 6.51 -9.02 20.15
C HIS A 759 6.30 -9.33 18.66
N PRO A 760 7.04 -8.69 17.73
CA PRO A 760 8.10 -7.72 17.99
C PRO A 760 7.58 -6.33 18.38
N THR A 761 8.16 -5.72 19.42
CA THR A 761 7.77 -4.39 19.91
C THR A 761 7.92 -3.31 18.84
N ARG A 762 8.88 -3.47 17.91
CA ARG A 762 9.08 -2.55 16.77
C ARG A 762 7.90 -2.50 15.80
N LEU A 763 7.05 -3.52 15.79
CA LEU A 763 5.78 -3.49 15.07
C LEU A 763 4.68 -2.97 16.00
N TYR A 764 4.41 -3.70 17.09
CA TYR A 764 3.16 -3.55 17.83
C TYR A 764 3.09 -2.31 18.73
N ASP A 765 4.21 -1.84 19.29
CA ASP A 765 4.21 -0.63 20.14
C ASP A 765 4.09 0.67 19.34
N ARG A 766 4.11 0.58 18.00
CA ARG A 766 4.01 1.69 17.06
C ARG A 766 2.61 1.82 16.44
N VAL A 767 1.58 1.24 17.08
CA VAL A 767 0.16 1.36 16.71
C VAL A 767 -0.19 1.14 15.23
N PRO A 768 0.34 0.07 14.59
CA PRO A 768 -0.08 -0.30 13.24
C PRO A 768 -1.55 -0.75 13.22
N GLY A 769 -2.22 -0.51 12.09
CA GLY A 769 -3.63 -0.84 11.94
C GLY A 769 -4.20 -0.51 10.57
N TYR A 770 -5.53 -0.42 10.52
CA TYR A 770 -6.28 0.00 9.34
C TYR A 770 -7.60 0.70 9.74
N GLY A 771 -8.22 1.42 8.81
CA GLY A 771 -9.49 2.11 9.02
C GLY A 771 -10.65 1.45 8.27
N ILE A 772 -11.85 1.43 8.88
CA ILE A 772 -13.11 1.13 8.18
C ILE A 772 -14.03 2.35 8.33
N VAL A 773 -14.59 2.83 7.21
CA VAL A 773 -15.49 3.97 7.16
C VAL A 773 -16.83 3.53 6.58
N ARG A 774 -17.92 3.73 7.30
CA ARG A 774 -19.28 3.36 6.88
C ARG A 774 -20.11 4.62 6.65
N LEU A 775 -20.60 4.79 5.43
CA LEU A 775 -21.41 5.94 5.02
C LEU A 775 -22.86 5.48 4.88
N ASP A 776 -23.73 5.94 5.77
CA ASP A 776 -25.11 5.47 5.84
C ASP A 776 -26.05 6.40 5.04
N PRO A 777 -26.69 5.90 3.95
CA PRO A 777 -27.58 6.71 3.13
C PRO A 777 -28.89 7.08 3.85
N ALA A 778 -29.38 6.26 4.77
CA ALA A 778 -30.64 6.48 5.46
C ALA A 778 -30.50 7.49 6.61
N THR A 779 -29.45 7.35 7.43
CA THR A 779 -29.23 8.22 8.59
C THR A 779 -28.37 9.45 8.28
N ARG A 780 -27.73 9.50 7.10
CA ARG A 780 -26.76 10.54 6.72
C ARG A 780 -25.63 10.68 7.74
N THR A 781 -25.13 9.55 8.23
CA THR A 781 -24.01 9.50 9.18
C THR A 781 -22.79 8.82 8.58
N VAL A 782 -21.62 9.18 9.12
CA VAL A 782 -20.33 8.56 8.84
C VAL A 782 -19.86 7.88 10.12
N THR A 783 -19.69 6.56 10.09
CA THR A 783 -19.11 5.80 11.22
C THR A 783 -17.67 5.44 10.89
N LEU A 784 -16.77 5.79 11.79
CA LEU A 784 -15.33 5.60 11.69
C LEU A 784 -14.90 4.52 12.66
N GLU A 785 -14.14 3.56 12.15
CA GLU A 785 -13.56 2.47 12.91
C GLU A 785 -12.04 2.45 12.71
N CYS A 786 -11.28 2.19 13.78
CA CYS A 786 -9.82 2.16 13.75
C CYS A 786 -9.32 0.88 14.42
N TRP A 787 -8.85 -0.06 13.61
CA TRP A 787 -8.56 -1.42 14.03
C TRP A 787 -7.06 -1.64 14.23
N PRO A 788 -6.62 -2.18 15.39
CA PRO A 788 -5.25 -2.61 15.57
C PRO A 788 -4.92 -3.80 14.65
N ARG A 789 -3.72 -3.81 14.09
CA ARG A 789 -3.24 -4.88 13.19
C ARG A 789 -3.33 -6.29 13.77
N TRP A 790 -3.19 -6.42 15.09
CA TRP A 790 -3.11 -7.71 15.80
C TRP A 790 -4.46 -8.23 16.31
N VAL A 791 -5.56 -7.53 16.01
CA VAL A 791 -6.91 -7.96 16.39
C VAL A 791 -7.52 -8.69 15.20
N ASP A 792 -7.95 -9.92 15.41
CA ASP A 792 -8.82 -10.60 14.46
C ASP A 792 -10.26 -10.07 14.64
N PRO A 793 -10.86 -9.40 13.64
CA PRO A 793 -12.22 -8.89 13.77
C PRO A 793 -13.28 -10.00 13.87
N ALA A 794 -12.96 -11.26 13.55
CA ALA A 794 -13.87 -12.39 13.73
C ALA A 794 -14.00 -12.82 15.20
N ASP A 795 -13.08 -12.41 16.08
CA ASP A 795 -13.13 -12.75 17.49
C ASP A 795 -14.29 -12.05 18.21
N ARG A 796 -14.98 -12.77 19.10
CA ARG A 796 -16.10 -12.22 19.89
C ARG A 796 -15.69 -11.04 20.78
N ASP A 797 -14.44 -11.07 21.23
CA ASP A 797 -13.85 -10.05 22.11
C ASP A 797 -13.00 -9.04 21.33
N ALA A 798 -13.11 -9.02 19.99
CA ALA A 798 -12.40 -8.06 19.16
C ALA A 798 -12.71 -6.62 19.61
N ARG A 799 -11.67 -5.79 19.70
CA ARG A 799 -11.77 -4.38 20.08
C ARG A 799 -10.94 -3.52 19.14
N GLN A 800 -11.52 -2.40 18.75
CA GLN A 800 -10.84 -1.31 18.08
C GLN A 800 -9.88 -0.60 19.04
N PHE A 801 -9.08 0.34 18.53
CA PHE A 801 -8.37 1.26 19.41
C PHE A 801 -9.36 2.03 20.31
N ALA A 802 -8.90 2.41 21.51
CA ALA A 802 -9.74 3.13 22.46
C ALA A 802 -10.21 4.48 21.88
N GLY A 803 -11.51 4.77 22.04
CA GLY A 803 -12.14 5.97 21.47
C GLY A 803 -12.90 5.73 20.17
N TRP A 804 -12.84 4.53 19.60
CA TRP A 804 -13.63 4.11 18.44
C TRP A 804 -14.65 3.00 18.79
N PRO A 805 -15.74 2.83 18.03
CA PRO A 805 -16.11 3.59 16.82
C PRO A 805 -16.64 5.01 17.11
N ILE A 806 -16.59 5.89 16.10
CA ILE A 806 -17.09 7.27 16.18
C ILE A 806 -18.12 7.49 15.06
N THR A 807 -19.32 7.96 15.39
CA THR A 807 -20.38 8.28 14.42
C THR A 807 -20.64 9.78 14.34
N ILE A 808 -20.59 10.33 13.13
CA ILE A 808 -20.67 11.77 12.85
C ILE A 808 -21.83 12.03 11.89
N PRO A 809 -22.81 12.90 12.23
CA PRO A 809 -23.81 13.36 11.27
C PRO A 809 -23.18 14.20 10.16
N GLN A 810 -23.62 14.03 8.91
CA GLN A 810 -23.11 14.79 7.76
C GLN A 810 -23.12 16.32 7.98
N THR A 811 -24.18 16.85 8.57
CA THR A 811 -24.32 18.30 8.82
C THR A 811 -23.35 18.84 9.87
N ALA A 812 -22.76 17.97 10.70
CA ALA A 812 -21.71 18.37 11.65
C ALA A 812 -20.41 18.79 10.94
N ALA A 813 -20.25 18.47 9.65
CA ALA A 813 -19.11 18.92 8.84
C ALA A 813 -19.12 20.44 8.54
N ASP A 814 -20.24 21.13 8.75
CA ASP A 814 -20.26 22.61 8.74
C ASP A 814 -19.69 23.16 10.06
N GLY A 815 -20.22 22.66 11.18
CA GLY A 815 -19.73 22.95 12.53
C GLY A 815 -20.01 24.36 13.07
N ARG A 816 -20.20 25.35 12.18
CA ARG A 816 -20.55 26.72 12.55
C ARG A 816 -21.86 26.80 13.33
N VAL A 817 -21.94 27.75 14.26
CA VAL A 817 -23.17 28.03 15.04
C VAL A 817 -24.11 28.91 14.22
N ALA A 818 -25.28 28.40 13.85
CA ALA A 818 -26.28 29.16 13.12
C ALA A 818 -26.95 30.24 13.98
N VAL A 819 -27.17 31.44 13.42
CA VAL A 819 -27.90 32.53 14.10
C VAL A 819 -29.42 32.40 13.96
N GLY A 820 -29.88 31.62 12.99
CA GLY A 820 -31.30 31.38 12.73
C GLY A 820 -31.53 30.47 11.53
N LEU A 821 -32.81 30.20 11.26
CA LEU A 821 -33.25 29.39 10.12
C LEU A 821 -34.04 30.26 9.14
N LEU A 822 -33.81 30.07 7.84
CA LEU A 822 -34.67 30.63 6.79
C LEU A 822 -36.06 29.97 6.82
N PRO A 823 -37.09 30.59 6.21
CA PRO A 823 -38.41 29.98 6.07
C PRO A 823 -38.31 28.56 5.50
N ARG A 824 -39.01 27.63 6.13
CA ARG A 824 -39.06 26.23 5.70
C ARG A 824 -39.66 26.14 4.30
N ILE A 825 -38.93 25.49 3.40
CA ILE A 825 -39.39 25.21 2.05
C ILE A 825 -39.94 23.78 2.02
N HIS A 826 -41.06 23.58 1.31
CA HIS A 826 -41.65 22.28 1.04
C HIS A 826 -41.71 22.05 -0.47
N VAL A 827 -41.18 20.91 -0.93
CA VAL A 827 -41.08 20.56 -2.35
C VAL A 827 -42.14 19.50 -2.67
N THR A 828 -43.02 19.82 -3.62
CA THR A 828 -44.21 19.00 -3.90
C THR A 828 -44.03 18.03 -5.07
N ASP A 829 -42.97 18.11 -5.85
CA ASP A 829 -42.73 17.27 -7.03
C ASP A 829 -41.43 16.44 -7.00
N MET A 830 -40.62 16.51 -5.94
CA MET A 830 -39.30 15.86 -5.84
C MET A 830 -39.04 15.31 -4.44
N GLU A 831 -38.47 14.10 -4.35
CA GLU A 831 -37.83 13.59 -3.13
C GLU A 831 -36.35 13.99 -3.14
N ASP A 832 -35.80 14.22 -1.95
CA ASP A 832 -34.38 14.55 -1.74
C ASP A 832 -33.83 15.64 -2.69
N PRO A 833 -34.44 16.85 -2.75
CA PRO A 833 -33.91 17.94 -3.58
C PRO A 833 -32.53 18.39 -3.08
N VAL A 834 -31.70 18.88 -4.00
CA VAL A 834 -30.49 19.61 -3.62
C VAL A 834 -30.86 21.02 -3.19
N VAL A 835 -30.27 21.47 -2.09
CA VAL A 835 -30.37 22.84 -1.57
C VAL A 835 -28.99 23.48 -1.59
N GLN A 836 -28.88 24.65 -2.23
CA GLN A 836 -27.72 25.53 -2.18
C GLN A 836 -28.13 26.86 -1.55
N VAL A 837 -27.41 27.28 -0.51
CA VAL A 837 -27.70 28.52 0.23
C VAL A 837 -26.63 29.54 -0.09
N VAL A 838 -27.05 30.73 -0.54
CA VAL A 838 -26.18 31.82 -0.97
C VAL A 838 -26.44 33.06 -0.12
N HIS A 839 -25.38 33.63 0.44
CA HIS A 839 -25.42 34.89 1.14
C HIS A 839 -25.42 36.05 0.12
N GLU A 840 -26.53 36.77 -0.04
CA GLU A 840 -26.68 37.73 -1.14
C GLU A 840 -25.69 38.91 -1.11
N PRO A 841 -25.35 39.53 0.04
CA PRO A 841 -24.40 40.64 0.10
C PRO A 841 -23.00 40.30 -0.43
N THR A 842 -22.57 39.05 -0.30
CA THR A 842 -21.22 38.61 -0.68
C THR A 842 -21.21 37.73 -1.93
N GLY A 843 -22.35 37.15 -2.29
CA GLY A 843 -22.44 36.09 -3.29
C GLY A 843 -21.85 34.74 -2.85
N GLU A 844 -21.44 34.61 -1.59
CA GLU A 844 -20.84 33.38 -1.07
C GLU A 844 -21.87 32.26 -1.00
N ILE A 845 -21.53 31.08 -1.53
CA ILE A 845 -22.25 29.83 -1.25
C ILE A 845 -21.88 29.40 0.17
N LEU A 846 -22.85 29.40 1.09
CA LEU A 846 -22.62 28.98 2.47
C LEU A 846 -22.41 27.46 2.57
N TYR A 847 -23.25 26.71 1.86
CA TYR A 847 -23.14 25.26 1.66
C TYR A 847 -24.09 24.79 0.54
N THR A 848 -23.84 23.59 0.03
CA THR A 848 -24.77 22.84 -0.82
C THR A 848 -24.94 21.44 -0.25
N LEU A 849 -26.16 20.90 -0.19
CA LEU A 849 -26.42 19.52 0.22
C LEU A 849 -27.64 18.91 -0.46
N ARG A 850 -27.69 17.59 -0.57
CA ARG A 850 -28.93 16.86 -0.89
C ARG A 850 -29.70 16.55 0.39
N VAL A 851 -30.90 17.13 0.54
CA VAL A 851 -31.67 16.96 1.77
C VAL A 851 -32.32 15.58 1.82
N ALA A 852 -32.64 15.09 3.01
CA ALA A 852 -33.46 13.89 3.18
C ALA A 852 -34.94 14.29 3.31
N GLY A 853 -35.77 13.78 2.40
CA GLY A 853 -37.19 14.07 2.28
C GLY A 853 -37.51 15.36 1.52
N ARG A 854 -38.73 15.86 1.72
CA ARG A 854 -39.32 16.95 0.89
C ARG A 854 -39.36 18.32 1.55
N SER A 855 -38.80 18.46 2.75
CA SER A 855 -38.88 19.71 3.51
C SER A 855 -37.58 20.04 4.20
N PHE A 856 -37.15 21.29 4.07
CA PHE A 856 -35.90 21.75 4.62
C PHE A 856 -36.00 23.20 5.10
N ALA A 857 -35.35 23.50 6.22
CA ALA A 857 -35.15 24.84 6.72
C ALA A 857 -33.65 25.11 6.77
N ALA A 858 -33.18 25.96 5.87
CA ALA A 858 -31.76 26.28 5.75
C ALA A 858 -31.27 27.06 6.97
N TRP A 859 -30.16 26.62 7.56
CA TRP A 859 -29.44 27.38 8.57
C TRP A 859 -28.55 28.44 7.92
N VAL A 860 -28.41 29.59 8.60
CA VAL A 860 -27.60 30.73 8.17
C VAL A 860 -26.89 31.39 9.34
N TYR A 861 -25.92 32.25 9.03
CA TYR A 861 -24.93 32.78 10.00
C TYR A 861 -25.00 34.29 10.22
N GLU A 862 -25.85 34.99 9.45
CA GLU A 862 -26.01 36.45 9.52
C GLU A 862 -27.49 36.82 9.35
N ASP A 863 -27.94 37.93 9.97
CA ASP A 863 -29.25 38.54 9.70
C ASP A 863 -29.22 39.39 8.42
N ALA A 864 -29.05 38.69 7.30
CA ALA A 864 -28.92 39.25 5.97
C ALA A 864 -29.92 38.57 5.01
N PRO A 865 -30.18 39.15 3.83
CA PRO A 865 -30.94 38.46 2.79
C PRO A 865 -30.11 37.32 2.16
N HIS A 866 -30.78 36.21 1.87
CA HIS A 866 -30.20 34.99 1.32
C HIS A 866 -31.02 34.50 0.13
N THR A 867 -30.32 33.89 -0.82
CA THR A 867 -30.94 33.13 -1.92
C THR A 867 -30.81 31.65 -1.63
N VAL A 868 -31.92 30.91 -1.72
CA VAL A 868 -31.93 29.44 -1.72
C VAL A 868 -32.20 28.94 -3.11
N ARG A 869 -31.28 28.16 -3.67
CA ARG A 869 -31.50 27.37 -4.89
C ARG A 869 -31.89 25.96 -4.49
N ILE A 870 -33.03 25.47 -4.98
CA ILE A 870 -33.58 24.16 -4.59
C ILE A 870 -34.11 23.39 -5.81
N GLY A 871 -33.79 22.10 -5.89
CA GLY A 871 -34.21 21.19 -6.98
C GLY A 871 -33.09 20.25 -7.41
N GLU A 872 -33.13 19.75 -8.66
CA GLU A 872 -32.04 18.91 -9.21
C GLU A 872 -31.10 19.79 -10.06
N PRO A 873 -29.81 19.91 -9.67
CA PRO A 873 -28.84 20.75 -10.39
C PRO A 873 -28.70 20.35 -11.86
N GLY A 874 -28.46 21.33 -12.73
CA GLY A 874 -28.33 21.10 -14.18
C GLY A 874 -29.63 20.81 -14.93
N THR A 875 -30.79 20.85 -14.25
CA THR A 875 -32.11 20.60 -14.86
C THR A 875 -33.00 21.84 -14.79
N ALA A 876 -34.07 21.86 -15.61
CA ALA A 876 -35.11 22.88 -15.55
C ALA A 876 -35.94 22.86 -14.24
N ARG A 877 -35.68 21.90 -13.34
CA ARG A 877 -36.35 21.75 -12.04
C ARG A 877 -35.66 22.53 -10.92
N LEU A 878 -34.47 23.08 -11.15
CA LEU A 878 -33.82 23.97 -10.20
C LEU A 878 -34.60 25.31 -10.13
N ARG A 879 -34.91 25.76 -8.92
CA ARG A 879 -35.59 27.03 -8.64
C ARG A 879 -34.74 27.87 -7.70
N SER A 880 -34.85 29.20 -7.80
CA SER A 880 -34.18 30.14 -6.90
C SER A 880 -35.21 31.00 -6.18
N ILE A 881 -35.04 31.16 -4.87
CA ILE A 881 -35.88 32.01 -4.03
C ILE A 881 -34.94 32.99 -3.32
N SER A 882 -35.05 34.27 -3.65
CA SER A 882 -34.18 35.35 -3.16
C SER A 882 -34.86 36.19 -2.08
N GLY A 883 -34.08 36.98 -1.35
CA GLY A 883 -34.55 37.89 -0.30
C GLY A 883 -35.02 37.20 0.97
N LEU A 884 -34.68 35.93 1.17
CA LEU A 884 -35.04 35.18 2.38
C LEU A 884 -34.23 35.68 3.58
N ARG A 885 -34.89 35.95 4.69
CA ARG A 885 -34.24 36.37 5.96
C ARG A 885 -34.46 35.33 7.06
N PRO A 886 -33.49 35.16 7.98
CA PRO A 886 -33.63 34.21 9.07
C PRO A 886 -34.72 34.61 10.06
N ARG A 887 -35.37 33.61 10.63
CA ARG A 887 -36.11 33.75 11.88
C ARG A 887 -35.11 33.60 13.02
N LEU A 888 -34.86 34.69 13.75
CA LEU A 888 -34.00 34.69 14.92
C LEU A 888 -34.72 34.03 16.12
N PRO A 889 -34.00 33.32 17.01
CA PRO A 889 -34.56 32.85 18.28
C PRO A 889 -35.15 34.03 19.07
N SER A 890 -36.35 33.88 19.63
CA SER A 890 -36.95 34.93 20.48
C SER A 890 -36.03 35.20 21.67
N ARG A 891 -35.72 36.48 21.94
CA ARG A 891 -34.83 36.91 23.04
C ARG A 891 -35.36 36.66 24.46
N ASP A 892 -36.53 36.05 24.62
CA ASP A 892 -37.10 35.71 25.92
C ASP A 892 -36.77 34.26 26.32
N ARG A 893 -35.59 34.04 26.92
CA ARG A 893 -35.31 32.93 27.85
C ARG A 893 -34.25 33.32 28.87
#